data_AF-A0AAV0PKC6-F1
#
_entry.id   AF-A0AAV0PKC6-F1
#
_cell.length_a   1.000
_cell.length_b   1.000
_cell.length_c   1.000
_cell.angle_alpha   90.00
_cell.angle_beta   90.00
_cell.angle_gamma   90.00
#
_symmetry.space_group_name_H-M   'P 1'
#
loop_
_entity.id
_entity.type
_entity.pdbx_description
1 polymer ?
#
loop_
_entity_poly.entity_id
_entity_poly.type
_entity_poly.pdbx_seq_one_letter_code
_entity_poly.pdbx_strand_id
1 'polypeptide(L)'
;MDCLLKKFIKNNLPHFCKFLFLLYQASVEPGEESPSTRVVGSDSCFSASPHSRDDSLKLAFYMDGQPLNQTLTLYQAFLQQKIASELETNSSANLWSQVYTITYKVATEPEDENREGSQDPLRPLLDKTEAHLLYTSYFRSMLESELVSDVDKSSPTYATLFLLKCLEGLNRCTFQLMSRARMHRFAKSLIHNLDDIKVIVLSVPQNEFVNSKLTEKLEQQMRDPLAVSTGGLPLWCNQLIDSCPFLFGFEARCKYFRLSAFGPQKALAQLQQHNNNNPGISRDRRPLAAGSSPRKKFLVSRDQILESAARMMDLYSNVRAPVEVEYSEEVGTGLGPTLEFYTLVSHEFQNSGLAMWRGEHFSCMAKEMQTQHSEVVSPLGLFPCPMPPPMLDASNGVKFCEIGKRFFLLGQIVAKALQDGRVLDLPFSKAFYKLILHQELNICDIPSFDPELGRTLLEFQALVNRKKIVLESGVIGASFDACFRDTKIEDLCLDFTLPGYPCYVLNANEDPKMVNMDNLEEYVTLVVDATVRSGICRQVEAFKSGFNQVFPIEHLKIFTEEELERLVCGERDFWSFNELFDHIKFDHGYTASSPPVINLLEIIQEFDYEKRRAFLQFVTGAPRLPPGGLASLNPKLTIVRKHCSASADVDLPSVMTCANYLKLPPYSTKEKMKEKLVYAITEGQGSFHLS
;
A
#
# COMPACT_ATOMS: atom_id res chain seq x y z
N MET A 1 1.65 -5.21 28.88
CA MET A 1 1.89 -5.23 27.42
C MET A 1 2.76 -6.44 27.06
N ASP A 2 3.85 -6.63 27.81
CA ASP A 2 4.86 -7.70 27.70
C ASP A 2 4.28 -9.11 27.52
N CYS A 3 3.33 -9.52 28.36
CA CYS A 3 2.73 -10.86 28.29
C CYS A 3 1.98 -11.09 26.96
N LEU A 4 1.32 -10.05 26.42
CA LEU A 4 0.60 -10.13 25.15
C LEU A 4 1.57 -10.23 23.98
N LEU A 5 2.66 -9.47 24.01
CA LEU A 5 3.68 -9.46 22.96
C LEU A 5 4.49 -10.77 22.93
N LYS A 6 4.87 -11.31 24.10
CA LYS A 6 5.56 -12.61 24.19
C LYS A 6 4.72 -13.75 23.61
N LYS A 7 3.41 -13.77 23.92
CA LYS A 7 2.50 -14.79 23.37
C LYS A 7 2.30 -14.63 21.86
N PHE A 8 2.23 -13.38 21.39
CA PHE A 8 2.12 -13.06 19.97
C PHE A 8 3.34 -13.52 19.17
N ILE A 9 4.56 -13.17 19.61
CA ILE A 9 5.79 -13.64 18.94
C ILE A 9 5.83 -15.16 18.91
N LYS A 10 5.56 -15.83 20.02
CA LYS A 10 5.63 -17.30 20.09
C LYS A 10 4.72 -17.96 19.02
N ASN A 11 3.55 -17.40 18.78
CA ASN A 11 2.60 -17.94 17.81
C ASN A 11 3.00 -17.66 16.36
N ASN A 12 3.59 -16.48 16.08
CA ASN A 12 3.92 -16.04 14.73
C ASN A 12 5.38 -16.28 14.32
N LEU A 13 6.22 -16.76 15.24
CA LEU A 13 7.63 -17.04 15.01
C LEU A 13 7.89 -17.95 13.79
N PRO A 14 7.11 -19.03 13.54
CA PRO A 14 7.33 -19.86 12.36
C PRO A 14 7.19 -19.10 11.04
N HIS A 15 6.22 -18.19 10.96
CA HIS A 15 5.97 -17.37 9.76
C HIS A 15 7.12 -16.39 9.51
N PHE A 16 7.59 -15.71 10.56
CA PHE A 16 8.71 -14.79 10.47
C PHE A 16 10.04 -15.51 10.16
N CYS A 17 10.29 -16.67 10.76
CA CYS A 17 11.48 -17.48 10.46
C CYS A 17 11.47 -17.96 9.00
N LYS A 18 10.33 -18.42 8.48
CA LYS A 18 10.20 -18.82 7.07
C LYS A 18 10.47 -17.64 6.13
N PHE A 19 9.94 -16.46 6.45
CA PHE A 19 10.18 -15.23 5.68
C PHE A 19 11.66 -14.85 5.64
N LEU A 20 12.32 -14.80 6.80
CA LEU A 20 13.76 -14.50 6.89
C LEU A 20 14.62 -15.53 6.16
N PHE A 21 14.25 -16.81 6.24
CA PHE A 21 14.94 -17.88 5.52
C PHE A 21 14.83 -17.72 4.00
N LEU A 22 13.65 -17.35 3.48
CA LEU A 22 13.46 -17.10 2.05
C LEU A 22 14.23 -15.86 1.57
N LEU A 23 14.26 -14.79 2.36
CA LEU A 23 15.10 -13.62 2.09
C LEU A 23 16.59 -13.98 2.06
N TYR A 24 17.02 -14.83 3.00
CA TYR A 24 18.39 -15.34 3.06
C TYR A 24 18.72 -16.20 1.83
N GLN A 25 17.87 -17.16 1.46
CA GLN A 25 18.07 -17.99 0.27
C GLN A 25 18.17 -17.16 -1.02
N ALA A 26 17.37 -16.11 -1.15
CA ALA A 26 17.48 -15.21 -2.31
C ALA A 26 18.80 -14.43 -2.35
N SER A 27 19.41 -14.20 -1.18
CA SER A 27 20.67 -13.48 -1.01
C SER A 27 21.90 -14.38 -1.17
N VAL A 28 21.77 -15.69 -0.96
CA VAL A 28 22.88 -16.66 -0.93
C VAL A 28 23.04 -17.38 -2.26
N GLU A 29 24.27 -17.79 -2.59
CA GLU A 29 24.60 -18.57 -3.79
C GLU A 29 23.75 -19.84 -3.89
N PRO A 30 23.06 -20.10 -5.03
CA PRO A 30 22.57 -21.44 -5.29
C PRO A 30 23.81 -22.31 -5.50
N GLY A 31 24.21 -23.03 -4.48
CA GLY A 31 25.03 -24.23 -4.65
C GLY A 31 24.29 -25.16 -5.61
N GLU A 32 25.04 -25.78 -6.51
CA GLU A 32 24.57 -26.70 -7.53
C GLU A 32 23.56 -27.71 -6.98
N GLU A 33 22.28 -27.55 -7.31
CA GLU A 33 21.33 -28.66 -7.26
C GLU A 33 21.32 -29.32 -8.64
N SER A 34 22.19 -30.31 -8.84
CA SER A 34 22.03 -31.29 -9.91
C SER A 34 21.12 -32.44 -9.46
N PRO A 35 20.11 -32.86 -10.25
CA PRO A 35 19.30 -34.03 -9.92
C PRO A 35 19.89 -35.28 -10.58
N SER A 36 20.26 -36.31 -9.80
CA SER A 36 20.07 -37.70 -10.24
C SER A 36 20.38 -38.71 -9.14
N THR A 37 19.36 -39.49 -8.82
CA THR A 37 19.38 -40.81 -8.22
C THR A 37 20.21 -41.79 -9.06
N ARG A 38 21.22 -42.46 -8.49
CA ARG A 38 21.61 -43.84 -8.83
C ARG A 38 22.51 -44.45 -7.75
N VAL A 39 22.04 -45.56 -7.21
CA VAL A 39 22.71 -46.48 -6.27
C VAL A 39 23.60 -47.42 -7.09
N VAL A 40 24.90 -47.57 -6.76
CA VAL A 40 25.69 -48.84 -6.74
C VAL A 40 27.00 -48.66 -5.93
N GLY A 41 27.12 -49.41 -4.82
CA GLY A 41 28.21 -50.36 -4.48
C GLY A 41 29.71 -49.97 -4.43
N SER A 42 30.25 -50.11 -3.22
CA SER A 42 31.54 -50.73 -2.78
C SER A 42 32.92 -50.08 -2.96
N ASP A 43 33.58 -49.95 -1.79
CA ASP A 43 35.01 -50.13 -1.43
C ASP A 43 36.14 -49.31 -2.08
N SER A 44 36.81 -48.51 -1.22
CA SER A 44 38.23 -48.65 -0.81
C SER A 44 38.98 -47.31 -0.63
N CYS A 45 40.02 -47.39 0.21
CA CYS A 45 40.73 -46.35 0.95
C CYS A 45 41.56 -45.30 0.16
N PHE A 46 41.97 -44.28 0.95
CA PHE A 46 43.16 -43.41 0.87
C PHE A 46 42.99 -41.95 0.37
N SER A 47 42.90 -41.06 1.37
CA SER A 47 43.60 -39.79 1.55
C SER A 47 44.27 -39.11 0.34
N ALA A 48 43.83 -37.88 0.04
CA ALA A 48 44.71 -36.71 -0.13
C ALA A 48 43.88 -35.41 0.00
N SER A 49 44.37 -34.49 0.82
CA SER A 49 43.83 -33.14 1.09
C SER A 49 43.75 -32.24 -0.14
N PRO A 50 43.02 -31.11 -0.03
CA PRO A 50 43.60 -29.84 -0.44
C PRO A 50 43.52 -28.78 0.67
N HIS A 51 44.67 -28.16 0.89
CA HIS A 51 44.84 -26.94 1.69
C HIS A 51 44.25 -25.69 1.00
N SER A 52 44.05 -24.67 1.84
CA SER A 52 43.86 -23.23 1.58
C SER A 52 42.37 -22.78 1.53
N ARG A 53 41.91 -21.81 2.33
CA ARG A 53 42.58 -20.69 3.03
C ARG A 53 41.91 -20.42 4.39
N ASP A 54 42.76 -20.13 5.38
CA ASP A 54 42.43 -19.60 6.71
C ASP A 54 41.73 -18.24 6.63
N ASP A 55 40.54 -18.13 7.21
CA ASP A 55 40.08 -16.90 7.85
C ASP A 55 40.34 -17.07 9.36
N SER A 56 41.33 -16.35 9.89
CA SER A 56 41.70 -16.40 11.30
C SER A 56 40.57 -15.83 12.18
N LEU A 57 39.74 -16.72 12.71
CA LEU A 57 38.69 -16.41 13.68
C LEU A 57 39.33 -15.96 15.00
N LYS A 58 39.20 -14.66 15.31
CA LYS A 58 39.88 -13.95 16.42
C LYS A 58 39.41 -14.32 17.84
N LEU A 59 38.50 -15.29 18.00
CA LEU A 59 37.86 -15.60 19.29
C LEU A 59 37.87 -17.11 19.56
N ALA A 60 38.52 -17.51 20.65
CA ALA A 60 38.48 -18.88 21.17
C ALA A 60 37.43 -18.97 22.28
N PHE A 61 36.52 -19.94 22.17
CA PHE A 61 35.46 -20.19 23.15
C PHE A 61 35.85 -21.35 24.08
N TYR A 62 35.54 -21.20 25.36
CA TYR A 62 35.82 -22.17 26.42
C TYR A 62 34.56 -22.41 27.23
N MET A 63 34.33 -23.66 27.62
CA MET A 63 33.31 -24.06 28.58
C MET A 63 33.97 -24.88 29.69
N ASP A 64 33.75 -24.50 30.95
CA ASP A 64 34.36 -25.12 32.14
C ASP A 64 35.90 -25.34 32.02
N GLY A 65 36.57 -24.41 31.33
CA GLY A 65 38.02 -24.44 31.09
C GLY A 65 38.49 -25.28 29.90
N GLN A 66 37.61 -26.00 29.20
CA GLN A 66 37.93 -26.79 27.99
C GLN A 66 37.67 -25.97 26.71
N PRO A 67 38.59 -25.98 25.72
CA PRO A 67 38.39 -25.27 24.45
C PRO A 67 37.33 -25.98 23.59
N LEU A 68 36.38 -25.20 23.05
CA LEU A 68 35.35 -25.70 22.14
C LEU A 68 35.88 -25.74 20.69
N ASN A 69 35.56 -26.81 19.97
CA ASN A 69 35.93 -26.95 18.56
C ASN A 69 35.19 -25.89 17.72
N GLN A 70 35.95 -25.03 17.04
CA GLN A 70 35.44 -23.89 16.29
C GLN A 70 34.74 -24.27 14.98
N THR A 71 34.88 -25.53 14.54
CA THR A 71 34.21 -26.06 13.33
C THR A 71 32.81 -26.61 13.61
N LEU A 72 32.43 -26.74 14.89
CA LEU A 72 31.13 -27.25 15.31
C LEU A 72 30.21 -26.12 15.77
N THR A 73 28.91 -26.29 15.56
CA THR A 73 27.93 -25.43 16.23
C THR A 73 28.04 -25.62 17.75
N LEU A 74 27.79 -24.56 18.53
CA LEU A 74 27.79 -24.65 20.00
C LEU A 74 26.92 -25.81 20.50
N TYR A 75 25.77 -26.04 19.86
CA TYR A 75 24.89 -27.17 20.15
C TYR A 75 25.56 -28.53 19.97
N GLN A 76 26.24 -28.75 18.84
CA GLN A 76 26.97 -30.00 18.58
C GLN A 76 28.12 -30.21 19.55
N ALA A 77 28.83 -29.14 19.91
CA ALA A 77 29.91 -29.20 20.89
C ALA A 77 29.37 -29.58 22.29
N PHE A 78 28.22 -29.03 22.71
CA PHE A 78 27.56 -29.39 23.97
C PHE A 78 27.08 -30.84 23.97
N LEU A 79 26.51 -31.31 22.86
CA LEU A 79 26.05 -32.70 22.73
C LEU A 79 27.22 -33.69 22.85
N GLN A 80 28.34 -33.42 22.16
CA GLN A 80 29.53 -34.27 22.19
C GLN A 80 30.18 -34.32 23.58
N GLN A 81 30.26 -33.19 24.28
CA GLN A 81 30.86 -33.15 25.61
C GLN A 81 29.98 -33.86 26.65
N LYS A 82 28.66 -33.80 26.50
CA LYS A 82 27.73 -34.56 27.35
C LYS A 82 27.79 -36.07 27.10
N ILE A 83 27.94 -36.47 25.83
CA ILE A 83 28.18 -37.87 25.45
C ILE A 83 29.53 -38.37 26.00
N ALA A 84 30.54 -37.50 26.07
CA ALA A 84 31.85 -37.84 26.63
C ALA A 84 31.87 -37.92 28.18
N SER A 85 30.97 -37.19 28.86
CA SER A 85 30.91 -37.15 30.33
C SER A 85 30.00 -38.21 30.97
N GLU A 86 29.04 -38.77 30.23
CA GLU A 86 28.06 -39.74 30.76
C GLU A 86 28.21 -41.12 30.12
N LEU A 87 29.15 -41.93 30.65
CA LEU A 87 28.95 -43.38 30.67
C LEU A 87 27.82 -43.65 31.66
N GLU A 88 26.64 -43.93 31.11
CA GLU A 88 25.40 -44.42 31.75
C GLU A 88 24.31 -43.39 32.13
N THR A 89 23.17 -43.57 31.46
CA THR A 89 21.76 -43.23 31.79
C THR A 89 21.08 -41.96 31.20
N ASN A 90 19.94 -42.25 30.58
CA ASN A 90 18.98 -41.39 29.88
C ASN A 90 18.49 -40.15 30.64
N SER A 91 18.68 -38.95 30.05
CA SER A 91 17.67 -37.87 30.01
C SER A 91 18.07 -36.70 29.09
N SER A 92 17.56 -36.72 27.86
CA SER A 92 17.67 -35.61 26.89
C SER A 92 16.84 -34.36 27.27
N ALA A 93 16.02 -34.45 28.31
CA ALA A 93 15.11 -33.36 28.74
C ALA A 93 15.82 -32.22 29.50
N ASN A 94 16.99 -32.45 30.11
CA ASN A 94 17.68 -31.46 30.94
C ASN A 94 18.62 -30.51 30.17
N LEU A 95 18.76 -30.66 28.84
CA LEU A 95 19.63 -29.82 28.02
C LEU A 95 19.07 -28.39 27.85
N TRP A 96 17.75 -28.24 27.84
CA TRP A 96 17.08 -26.96 27.59
C TRP A 96 16.80 -26.14 28.85
N SER A 97 16.98 -26.74 30.02
CA SER A 97 16.69 -26.13 31.33
C SER A 97 17.94 -25.69 32.10
N GLN A 98 19.14 -26.06 31.63
CA GLN A 98 20.41 -25.70 32.26
C GLN A 98 21.03 -24.44 31.64
N VAL A 99 21.65 -23.64 32.50
CA VAL A 99 22.44 -22.46 32.10
C VAL A 99 23.89 -22.90 31.91
N TYR A 100 24.39 -22.80 30.68
CA TYR A 100 25.79 -23.08 30.35
C TYR A 100 26.58 -21.77 30.29
N THR A 101 27.70 -21.70 31.02
CA THR A 101 28.55 -20.50 31.06
C THR A 101 29.68 -20.64 30.04
N ILE A 102 29.67 -19.79 29.01
CA ILE A 102 30.72 -19.75 27.98
C ILE A 102 31.63 -18.58 28.29
N THR A 103 32.93 -18.84 28.31
CA THR A 103 33.97 -17.81 28.40
C THR A 103 34.68 -17.71 27.06
N TYR A 104 35.06 -16.52 26.63
CA TYR A 104 35.80 -16.33 25.39
C TYR A 104 37.11 -15.59 25.68
N LYS A 105 38.12 -15.87 24.87
CA LYS A 105 39.37 -15.12 24.86
C LYS A 105 39.73 -14.75 23.42
N VAL A 106 40.29 -13.57 23.24
CA VAL A 106 40.91 -13.18 21.97
C VAL A 106 42.14 -14.07 21.78
N ALA A 107 42.24 -14.72 20.62
CA ALA A 107 43.42 -15.51 20.28
C ALA A 107 44.61 -14.56 20.11
N THR A 108 45.50 -14.49 21.11
CA THR A 108 46.75 -13.71 21.03
C THR A 108 47.78 -14.52 20.27
N GLU A 109 48.27 -13.99 19.15
CA GLU A 109 49.54 -14.45 18.56
C GLU A 109 50.70 -14.15 19.54
N PRO A 110 51.76 -14.97 19.56
CA PRO A 110 52.90 -14.72 20.43
C PRO A 110 53.60 -13.42 20.03
N GLU A 111 53.95 -12.63 21.04
CA GLU A 111 54.55 -11.30 20.95
C GLU A 111 55.90 -11.32 20.20
N ASP A 112 56.05 -10.42 19.22
CA ASP A 112 57.37 -9.90 18.84
C ASP A 112 57.43 -8.42 19.24
N GLU A 113 58.43 -8.13 20.06
CA GLU A 113 58.64 -6.89 20.79
C GLU A 113 58.95 -5.67 19.88
N ASN A 114 58.43 -4.52 20.32
CA ASN A 114 59.05 -3.18 20.22
C ASN A 114 59.25 -2.54 18.83
N ARG A 115 58.26 -1.73 18.40
CA ARG A 115 58.51 -0.38 17.87
C ARG A 115 57.46 0.61 18.38
N GLU A 116 57.93 1.56 19.17
CA GLU A 116 57.20 2.69 19.74
C GLU A 116 56.80 3.75 18.70
N GLY A 117 55.67 4.40 18.95
CA GLY A 117 55.54 5.85 18.82
C GLY A 117 54.81 6.42 17.60
N SER A 118 53.51 6.72 17.74
CA SER A 118 52.96 8.09 17.60
C SER A 118 51.42 8.09 17.66
N GLN A 119 50.88 9.03 18.44
CA GLN A 119 49.46 9.28 18.71
C GLN A 119 48.66 9.76 17.48
N ASP A 120 47.36 9.46 17.49
CA ASP A 120 46.17 10.34 17.24
C ASP A 120 45.09 9.84 16.23
N PRO A 121 43.82 10.32 16.33
CA PRO A 121 42.64 9.46 16.51
C PRO A 121 41.74 9.32 15.28
N LEU A 122 40.87 8.29 15.35
CA LEU A 122 39.56 8.14 14.69
C LEU A 122 39.23 9.14 13.57
N ARG A 123 39.35 8.69 12.32
CA ARG A 123 38.56 9.19 11.18
C ARG A 123 37.79 8.02 10.55
N PRO A 124 36.45 8.10 10.40
CA PRO A 124 35.73 7.18 9.54
C PRO A 124 36.06 7.51 8.08
N LEU A 125 36.42 6.50 7.30
CA LEU A 125 36.63 6.58 5.86
C LEU A 125 35.28 6.85 5.18
N LEU A 126 34.91 8.12 5.08
CA LEU A 126 33.81 8.63 4.27
C LEU A 126 34.42 9.24 3.00
N ASP A 127 34.44 8.48 1.91
CA ASP A 127 34.22 9.01 0.55
C ASP A 127 34.07 7.87 -0.49
N LYS A 128 33.31 8.15 -1.56
CA LYS A 128 32.76 7.31 -2.67
C LYS A 128 31.26 6.98 -2.54
N THR A 129 30.35 7.89 -2.19
CA THR A 129 29.72 9.04 -2.91
C THR A 129 28.97 8.73 -4.22
N GLU A 130 27.64 8.66 -4.06
CA GLU A 130 26.51 9.11 -4.89
C GLU A 130 25.47 8.04 -5.26
N ALA A 131 25.85 6.90 -5.86
CA ALA A 131 24.87 5.83 -6.11
C ALA A 131 24.44 5.08 -4.83
N HIS A 132 25.25 5.12 -3.77
CA HIS A 132 24.91 4.48 -2.49
C HIS A 132 23.96 5.31 -1.61
N LEU A 133 23.88 6.63 -1.83
CA LEU A 133 23.20 7.59 -0.95
C LEU A 133 21.67 7.60 -1.11
N LEU A 134 21.15 7.38 -2.33
CA LEU A 134 19.70 7.39 -2.58
C LEU A 134 18.95 6.16 -2.05
N TYR A 135 19.65 5.04 -1.80
CA TYR A 135 19.04 3.75 -1.46
C TYR A 135 19.24 3.35 -0.01
N THR A 136 20.23 3.92 0.68
CA THR A 136 20.47 3.68 2.11
C THR A 136 19.59 4.55 3.00
N SER A 137 19.10 5.71 2.54
CA SER A 137 18.27 6.62 3.33
C SER A 137 17.00 5.96 3.89
N TYR A 138 16.31 5.13 3.08
CA TYR A 138 15.08 4.46 3.51
C TYR A 138 15.34 3.39 4.59
N PHE A 139 16.30 2.49 4.39
CA PHE A 139 16.66 1.47 5.39
C PHE A 139 17.24 2.10 6.65
N ARG A 140 18.02 3.16 6.47
CA ARG A 140 18.60 3.95 7.55
C ARG A 140 17.50 4.65 8.34
N SER A 141 16.54 5.33 7.70
CA SER A 141 15.36 5.91 8.35
C SER A 141 14.51 4.86 9.07
N MET A 142 14.33 3.67 8.48
CA MET A 142 13.60 2.56 9.11
C MET A 142 14.30 2.08 10.40
N LEU A 143 15.62 1.91 10.36
CA LEU A 143 16.44 1.41 11.47
C LEU A 143 16.79 2.50 12.51
N GLU A 144 16.84 3.77 12.10
CA GLU A 144 17.14 4.95 12.94
C GLU A 144 15.88 5.55 13.58
N SER A 145 14.68 5.22 13.09
CA SER A 145 13.43 5.68 13.69
C SER A 145 13.20 5.03 15.06
N GLU A 146 13.66 5.71 16.12
CA GLU A 146 13.37 5.35 17.51
C GLU A 146 11.85 5.22 17.71
N LEU A 147 11.40 4.26 18.52
CA LEU A 147 9.99 4.24 18.93
C LEU A 147 9.73 5.50 19.75
N VAL A 148 8.70 6.27 19.38
CA VAL A 148 8.23 7.44 20.12
C VAL A 148 7.42 6.94 21.32
N SER A 149 8.07 6.19 22.21
CA SER A 149 7.44 5.58 23.37
C SER A 149 8.21 5.90 24.63
N ASP A 150 7.50 6.26 25.71
CA ASP A 150 8.06 6.38 27.07
C ASP A 150 8.46 5.01 27.67
N VAL A 151 8.44 3.96 26.85
CA VAL A 151 8.91 2.64 27.25
C VAL A 151 10.42 2.70 27.33
N ASP A 152 10.96 2.41 28.53
CA ASP A 152 12.40 2.34 28.76
C ASP A 152 13.08 1.55 27.64
N LYS A 153 14.07 2.17 26.97
CA LYS A 153 14.85 1.55 25.87
C LYS A 153 15.53 0.25 26.31
N SER A 154 15.77 0.09 27.61
CA SER A 154 16.34 -1.11 28.24
C SER A 154 15.32 -2.23 28.50
N SER A 155 14.02 -1.97 28.32
CA SER A 155 12.98 -2.97 28.57
C SER A 155 12.93 -4.02 27.45
N PRO A 156 12.62 -5.29 27.79
CA PRO A 156 12.45 -6.34 26.77
C PRO A 156 11.26 -6.07 25.83
N THR A 157 10.33 -5.22 26.25
CA THR A 157 9.16 -4.82 25.44
C THR A 157 9.53 -3.85 24.35
N TYR A 158 10.41 -2.89 24.63
CA TYR A 158 10.95 -2.01 23.59
C TYR A 158 11.67 -2.83 22.51
N ALA A 159 12.57 -3.75 22.93
CA ALA A 159 13.29 -4.62 22.00
C ALA A 159 12.35 -5.48 21.14
N THR A 160 11.28 -5.99 21.74
CA THR A 160 10.25 -6.76 21.04
C THR A 160 9.51 -5.94 19.99
N LEU A 161 9.04 -4.74 20.36
CA LEU A 161 8.31 -3.86 19.44
C LEU A 161 9.21 -3.37 18.31
N PHE A 162 10.47 -3.05 18.62
CA PHE A 162 11.47 -2.68 17.63
C PHE A 162 11.72 -3.81 16.63
N LEU A 163 11.90 -5.05 17.11
CA LEU A 163 12.07 -6.20 16.24
C LEU A 163 10.86 -6.40 15.31
N LEU A 164 9.64 -6.30 15.83
CA LEU A 164 8.43 -6.42 15.02
C LEU A 164 8.33 -5.31 13.97
N LYS A 165 8.71 -4.08 14.33
CA LYS A 165 8.77 -2.94 13.40
C LYS A 165 9.80 -3.19 12.29
N CYS A 166 10.99 -3.72 12.62
CA CYS A 166 11.98 -4.09 11.63
C CYS A 166 11.49 -5.20 10.70
N LEU A 167 10.85 -6.24 11.24
CA LEU A 167 10.30 -7.35 10.44
C LEU A 167 9.20 -6.88 9.49
N GLU A 168 8.31 -6.01 9.96
CA GLU A 168 7.25 -5.43 9.14
C GLU A 168 7.84 -4.54 8.03
N GLY A 169 8.81 -3.69 8.37
CA GLY A 169 9.48 -2.85 7.39
C GLY A 169 10.27 -3.65 6.33
N LEU A 170 10.95 -4.73 6.74
CA LEU A 170 11.58 -5.67 5.81
C LEU A 170 10.54 -6.34 4.89
N ASN A 171 9.38 -6.74 5.44
CA ASN A 171 8.29 -7.32 4.67
C ASN A 171 7.77 -6.34 3.60
N ARG A 172 7.59 -5.06 3.94
CA ARG A 172 7.19 -4.01 2.98
C ARG A 172 8.24 -3.76 1.89
N CYS A 173 9.52 -3.96 2.19
CA CYS A 173 10.62 -3.72 1.25
C CYS A 173 11.09 -4.98 0.50
N THR A 174 10.37 -6.10 0.63
CA THR A 174 10.77 -7.38 0.06
C THR A 174 11.06 -7.27 -1.44
N PHE A 175 10.20 -6.61 -2.21
CA PHE A 175 10.40 -6.43 -3.65
C PHE A 175 11.74 -5.73 -3.96
N GLN A 176 12.04 -4.64 -3.25
CA GLN A 176 13.26 -3.86 -3.44
C GLN A 176 14.52 -4.66 -3.06
N LEU A 177 14.50 -5.35 -1.92
CA LEU A 177 15.60 -6.19 -1.45
C LEU A 177 15.90 -7.32 -2.45
N MET A 178 14.85 -8.00 -2.91
CA MET A 178 14.95 -9.11 -3.86
C MET A 178 15.43 -8.62 -5.24
N SER A 179 14.91 -7.49 -5.72
CA SER A 179 15.32 -6.88 -6.99
C SER A 179 16.80 -6.52 -6.95
N ARG A 180 17.25 -5.91 -5.86
CA ARG A 180 18.66 -5.58 -5.63
C ARG A 180 19.54 -6.83 -5.61
N ALA A 181 19.13 -7.87 -4.89
CA ALA A 181 19.88 -9.13 -4.85
C ALA A 181 20.04 -9.72 -6.26
N ARG A 182 18.96 -9.77 -7.05
CA ARG A 182 18.99 -10.26 -8.43
C ARG A 182 19.86 -9.40 -9.35
N MET A 183 19.73 -8.08 -9.31
CA MET A 183 20.57 -7.17 -10.09
C MET A 183 22.06 -7.33 -9.74
N HIS A 184 22.40 -7.49 -8.46
CA HIS A 184 23.77 -7.70 -8.03
C HIS A 184 24.33 -9.06 -8.50
N ARG A 185 23.51 -10.12 -8.52
CA ARG A 185 23.90 -11.43 -9.09
C ARG A 185 24.15 -11.34 -10.59
N PHE A 186 23.28 -10.64 -11.32
CA PHE A 186 23.48 -10.35 -12.73
C PHE A 186 24.78 -9.55 -12.96
N ALA A 187 25.03 -8.54 -12.13
CA ALA A 187 26.24 -7.73 -12.20
C ALA A 187 27.52 -8.56 -11.93
N LYS A 188 27.45 -9.58 -11.06
CA LYS A 188 28.52 -10.56 -10.85
C LYS A 188 28.60 -11.66 -11.91
N SER A 189 27.78 -11.60 -12.96
CA SER A 189 27.69 -12.63 -14.01
C SER A 189 27.27 -14.02 -13.52
N LEU A 190 26.60 -14.11 -12.37
CA LEU A 190 25.98 -15.35 -11.87
C LEU A 190 24.64 -15.65 -12.54
N ILE A 191 24.07 -14.64 -13.20
CA ILE A 191 22.87 -14.71 -14.02
C ILE A 191 23.23 -14.09 -15.37
N HIS A 192 22.83 -14.73 -16.46
CA HIS A 192 23.19 -14.31 -17.81
C HIS A 192 22.04 -13.65 -18.56
N ASN A 193 20.78 -14.02 -18.30
CA ASN A 193 19.61 -13.44 -18.96
C ASN A 193 19.03 -12.28 -18.13
N LEU A 194 18.62 -11.20 -18.79
CA LEU A 194 17.90 -10.08 -18.19
C LEU A 194 16.52 -10.49 -17.65
N ASP A 195 15.86 -11.48 -18.26
CA ASP A 195 14.53 -11.95 -17.82
C ASP A 195 14.57 -12.56 -16.40
N ASP A 196 15.72 -13.10 -15.99
CA ASP A 196 15.95 -13.68 -14.65
C ASP A 196 16.11 -12.62 -13.55
N ILE A 197 16.15 -11.33 -13.90
CA ILE A 197 16.11 -10.21 -12.95
C ILE A 197 14.70 -10.06 -12.36
N LYS A 198 13.67 -10.56 -13.07
CA LYS A 198 12.27 -10.45 -12.64
C LYS A 198 12.07 -11.12 -11.27
N VAL A 199 11.49 -10.37 -10.36
CA VAL A 199 11.27 -10.81 -8.97
C VAL A 199 9.84 -11.32 -8.81
N ILE A 200 9.72 -12.48 -8.16
CA ILE A 200 8.47 -12.95 -7.55
C ILE A 200 8.59 -12.71 -6.04
N VAL A 201 7.64 -11.99 -5.47
CA VAL A 201 7.64 -11.63 -4.05
C VAL A 201 6.78 -12.59 -3.26
N LEU A 202 7.35 -13.14 -2.19
CA LEU A 202 6.63 -13.87 -1.15
C LEU A 202 6.62 -12.99 0.11
N SER A 203 5.55 -12.21 0.30
CA SER A 203 5.35 -11.38 1.47
C SER A 203 4.53 -12.10 2.53
N VAL A 204 4.80 -11.82 3.80
CA VAL A 204 3.95 -12.23 4.92
C VAL A 204 2.67 -11.37 4.89
N PRO A 205 1.47 -11.97 4.97
CA PRO A 205 0.22 -11.19 5.03
C PRO A 205 0.20 -10.25 6.23
N GLN A 206 -0.31 -9.02 6.04
CA GLN A 206 -0.32 -8.01 7.11
C GLN A 206 -1.12 -8.45 8.34
N ASN A 207 -2.14 -9.30 8.16
CA ASN A 207 -2.95 -9.81 9.26
C ASN A 207 -2.15 -10.66 10.27
N GLU A 208 -1.02 -11.27 9.85
CA GLU A 208 -0.13 -12.01 10.75
C GLU A 208 0.59 -11.08 11.75
N PHE A 209 0.74 -9.80 11.40
CA PHE A 209 1.31 -8.78 12.27
C PHE A 209 0.29 -8.21 13.28
N VAL A 210 -1.01 -8.51 13.12
CA VAL A 210 -2.09 -7.95 13.96
C VAL A 210 -2.21 -8.71 15.28
N ASN A 211 -2.20 -7.97 16.39
CA ASN A 211 -2.45 -8.50 17.72
C ASN A 211 -3.91 -8.24 18.13
N SER A 212 -4.75 -9.29 18.07
CA SER A 212 -6.18 -9.20 18.40
C SER A 212 -6.45 -8.70 19.82
N LYS A 213 -5.63 -9.11 20.80
CA LYS A 213 -5.81 -8.69 22.20
C LYS A 213 -5.45 -7.22 22.44
N LEU A 214 -4.43 -6.71 21.77
CA LEU A 214 -4.11 -5.28 21.81
C LEU A 214 -5.18 -4.47 21.07
N THR A 215 -5.68 -5.00 19.95
CA THR A 215 -6.80 -4.42 19.20
C THR A 215 -8.04 -4.28 20.08
N GLU A 216 -8.47 -5.34 20.75
CA GLU A 216 -9.61 -5.32 21.69
C GLU A 216 -9.42 -4.30 22.82
N LYS A 217 -8.21 -4.22 23.39
CA LYS A 217 -7.92 -3.24 24.45
C LYS A 217 -8.02 -1.81 23.95
N LEU A 218 -7.47 -1.52 22.76
CA LEU A 218 -7.58 -0.19 22.15
C LEU A 218 -9.06 0.16 21.92
N GLU A 219 -9.84 -0.77 21.36
CA GLU A 219 -11.28 -0.54 21.17
C GLU A 219 -12.03 -0.31 22.48
N GLN A 220 -11.70 -1.04 23.55
CA GLN A 220 -12.31 -0.83 24.85
C GLN A 220 -12.05 0.58 25.38
N GLN A 221 -10.82 1.11 25.21
CA GLN A 221 -10.49 2.49 25.62
C GLN A 221 -11.23 3.52 24.77
N MET A 222 -11.37 3.29 23.46
CA MET A 222 -12.13 4.16 22.56
C MET A 222 -13.65 4.14 22.81
N ARG A 223 -14.17 3.13 23.54
CA ARG A 223 -15.59 3.05 23.92
C ARG A 223 -15.92 3.84 25.17
N ASP A 224 -14.93 4.22 25.99
CA ASP A 224 -15.17 5.01 27.20
C ASP A 224 -15.53 6.46 26.81
N PRO A 225 -16.80 6.88 26.99
CA PRO A 225 -17.25 8.19 26.56
C PRO A 225 -16.58 9.33 27.32
N LEU A 226 -16.14 9.10 28.57
CA LEU A 226 -15.51 10.12 29.40
C LEU A 226 -14.08 10.39 28.95
N ALA A 227 -13.29 9.32 28.74
CA ALA A 227 -11.94 9.42 28.21
C ALA A 227 -11.93 10.06 26.80
N VAL A 228 -12.88 9.67 25.96
CA VAL A 228 -13.02 10.20 24.60
C VAL A 228 -13.46 11.68 24.62
N SER A 229 -14.48 12.05 25.39
CA SER A 229 -15.00 13.43 25.40
C SER A 229 -14.01 14.46 25.94
N THR A 230 -13.08 14.02 26.80
CA THR A 230 -12.00 14.85 27.35
C THR A 230 -10.77 14.88 26.45
N GLY A 231 -10.74 14.10 25.37
CA GLY A 231 -9.56 13.92 24.52
C GLY A 231 -8.41 13.17 25.21
N GLY A 232 -8.68 12.55 26.36
CA GLY A 232 -7.69 11.90 27.22
C GLY A 232 -7.57 10.41 26.96
N LEU A 233 -7.28 10.00 25.72
CA LEU A 233 -6.85 8.62 25.48
C LEU A 233 -5.53 8.37 26.21
N PRO A 234 -5.33 7.19 26.84
CA PRO A 234 -4.07 6.85 27.46
C PRO A 234 -2.89 7.04 26.49
N LEU A 235 -1.78 7.62 26.96
CA LEU A 235 -0.62 7.95 26.11
C LEU A 235 -0.11 6.75 25.30
N TRP A 236 -0.17 5.55 25.86
CA TRP A 236 0.24 4.32 25.18
C TRP A 236 -0.55 4.07 23.88
N CYS A 237 -1.82 4.49 23.79
CA CYS A 237 -2.63 4.32 22.60
C CYS A 237 -2.03 5.11 21.43
N ASN A 238 -1.72 6.39 21.66
CA ASN A 238 -1.18 7.26 20.64
C ASN A 238 0.24 6.80 20.26
N GLN A 239 1.11 6.58 21.25
CA GLN A 239 2.49 6.15 21.04
C GLN A 239 2.60 4.84 20.24
N LEU A 240 1.79 3.83 20.57
CA LEU A 240 1.82 2.54 19.85
C LEU A 240 1.19 2.63 18.46
N ILE A 241 0.12 3.39 18.28
CA ILE A 241 -0.49 3.53 16.95
C ILE A 241 0.42 4.33 16.02
N ASP A 242 1.10 5.34 16.53
CA ASP A 242 2.04 6.15 15.75
C ASP A 242 3.31 5.37 15.42
N SER A 243 3.82 4.55 16.35
CA SER A 243 5.08 3.80 16.17
C SER A 243 4.91 2.42 15.53
N CYS A 244 3.81 1.71 15.82
CA CYS A 244 3.53 0.33 15.41
C CYS A 244 2.06 0.13 15.01
N PRO A 245 1.54 0.86 14.01
CA PRO A 245 0.14 0.76 13.60
C PRO A 245 -0.25 -0.65 13.13
N PHE A 246 0.69 -1.39 12.54
CA PHE A 246 0.49 -2.76 12.03
C PHE A 246 0.03 -3.77 13.09
N LEU A 247 0.24 -3.47 14.39
CA LEU A 247 -0.23 -4.33 15.48
C LEU A 247 -1.74 -4.29 15.67
N PHE A 248 -2.42 -3.31 15.09
CA PHE A 248 -3.85 -3.08 15.27
C PHE A 248 -4.61 -3.38 13.98
N GLY A 249 -5.75 -4.06 14.14
CA GLY A 249 -6.65 -4.34 13.01
C GLY A 249 -7.13 -3.06 12.32
N PHE A 250 -7.38 -3.15 11.01
CA PHE A 250 -7.81 -2.02 10.18
C PHE A 250 -9.01 -1.27 10.78
N GLU A 251 -10.05 -1.99 11.21
CA GLU A 251 -11.25 -1.37 11.78
C GLU A 251 -10.96 -0.54 13.03
N ALA A 252 -10.09 -1.03 13.92
CA ALA A 252 -9.71 -0.32 15.12
C ALA A 252 -8.92 0.96 14.78
N ARG A 253 -8.03 0.89 13.78
CA ARG A 253 -7.32 2.08 13.27
C ARG A 253 -8.26 3.07 12.61
N CYS A 254 -9.29 2.63 11.87
CA CYS A 254 -10.32 3.53 11.35
C CYS A 254 -11.10 4.23 12.47
N LYS A 255 -11.44 3.53 13.56
CA LYS A 255 -12.11 4.14 14.73
C LYS A 255 -11.19 5.17 15.39
N TYR A 256 -9.92 4.83 15.59
CA TYR A 256 -8.93 5.74 16.15
C TYR A 256 -8.72 6.98 15.28
N PHE A 257 -8.53 6.80 13.97
CA PHE A 257 -8.40 7.89 12.99
C PHE A 257 -9.56 8.88 13.08
N ARG A 258 -10.80 8.39 13.13
CA ARG A 258 -11.98 9.27 13.23
C ARG A 258 -11.99 10.07 14.54
N LEU A 259 -11.54 9.45 15.64
CA LEU A 259 -11.43 10.10 16.95
C LEU A 259 -10.32 11.17 16.95
N SER A 260 -9.14 10.85 16.43
CA SER A 260 -7.98 11.75 16.43
C SER A 260 -8.15 12.90 15.43
N ALA A 261 -8.59 12.63 14.20
CA ALA A 261 -8.68 13.64 13.15
C ALA A 261 -9.92 14.56 13.28
N PHE A 262 -11.08 14.03 13.69
CA PHE A 262 -12.35 14.77 13.66
C PHE A 262 -12.92 15.11 15.05
N GLY A 263 -12.37 14.47 16.08
CA GLY A 263 -12.73 14.69 17.48
C GLY A 263 -13.90 13.84 18.00
N PRO A 264 -14.15 13.92 19.32
CA PRO A 264 -15.02 12.98 20.06
C PRO A 264 -16.49 13.01 19.62
N GLN A 265 -17.04 14.20 19.36
CA GLN A 265 -18.49 14.41 19.18
C GLN A 265 -19.04 13.76 17.91
N LYS A 266 -18.27 13.81 16.81
CA LYS A 266 -18.63 13.15 15.54
C LYS A 266 -18.37 11.65 15.57
N ALA A 267 -17.23 11.25 16.12
CA ALA A 267 -16.87 9.84 16.22
C ALA A 267 -17.89 9.07 17.06
N LEU A 268 -18.35 9.63 18.18
CA LEU A 268 -19.40 9.04 19.02
C LEU A 268 -20.76 9.00 18.31
N ALA A 269 -21.15 10.05 17.57
CA ALA A 269 -22.40 10.04 16.80
C ALA A 269 -22.41 8.95 15.70
N GLN A 270 -21.26 8.70 15.04
CA GLN A 270 -21.13 7.64 14.04
C GLN A 270 -20.98 6.24 14.67
N LEU A 271 -20.25 6.10 15.78
CA LEU A 271 -20.12 4.85 16.55
C LEU A 271 -21.47 4.40 17.13
N GLN A 272 -22.29 5.34 17.62
CA GLN A 272 -23.63 5.04 18.14
C GLN A 272 -24.61 4.64 17.03
N GLN A 273 -24.49 5.22 15.83
CA GLN A 273 -25.29 4.80 14.67
C GLN A 273 -24.98 3.36 14.25
N HIS A 274 -23.73 2.91 14.36
CA HIS A 274 -23.32 1.55 14.02
C HIS A 274 -23.76 0.49 15.06
N ASN A 275 -23.99 0.90 16.31
CA ASN A 275 -24.37 0.01 17.42
C ASN A 275 -25.89 -0.22 17.56
N ASN A 276 -26.73 0.51 16.81
CA ASN A 276 -28.19 0.46 16.93
C ASN A 276 -28.85 -0.77 16.27
N ASN A 277 -28.09 -1.84 16.05
CA ASN A 277 -28.52 -3.08 15.38
C ASN A 277 -29.22 -4.10 16.32
N ASN A 278 -29.49 -3.79 17.59
CA ASN A 278 -30.25 -4.67 18.50
C ASN A 278 -31.72 -4.21 18.66
N PRO A 279 -32.72 -4.96 18.14
CA PRO A 279 -34.13 -4.58 18.17
C PRO A 279 -34.84 -4.99 19.48
N GLY A 280 -34.21 -4.76 20.64
CA GLY A 280 -34.66 -5.33 21.92
C GLY A 280 -34.78 -4.39 23.12
N ILE A 281 -34.45 -3.10 22.98
CA ILE A 281 -34.50 -2.15 24.11
C ILE A 281 -35.50 -1.04 23.80
N SER A 282 -36.47 -0.92 24.71
CA SER A 282 -37.63 -0.02 24.70
C SER A 282 -37.37 1.38 24.12
N ARG A 283 -38.33 1.83 23.30
CA ARG A 283 -38.40 3.12 22.58
C ARG A 283 -38.48 4.38 23.48
N ASP A 284 -38.46 4.25 24.80
CA ASP A 284 -38.78 5.34 25.74
C ASP A 284 -37.59 6.06 26.39
N ARG A 285 -36.36 5.84 25.91
CA ARG A 285 -35.25 6.76 26.20
C ARG A 285 -34.70 7.29 24.90
N ARG A 286 -35.23 8.42 24.41
CA ARG A 286 -34.50 9.28 23.46
C ARG A 286 -33.17 9.64 24.13
N PRO A 287 -32.01 9.13 23.69
CA PRO A 287 -30.76 9.74 24.09
C PRO A 287 -30.74 11.08 23.36
N LEU A 288 -30.44 12.14 24.10
CA LEU A 288 -30.25 13.48 23.55
C LEU A 288 -29.38 13.39 22.29
N ALA A 289 -29.98 13.61 21.12
CA ALA A 289 -29.28 13.83 19.85
C ALA A 289 -28.60 15.21 19.86
N ALA A 290 -27.89 15.54 20.95
CA ALA A 290 -27.17 16.77 21.15
C ALA A 290 -25.75 16.58 20.61
N GLY A 291 -25.54 16.84 19.31
CA GLY A 291 -24.18 16.85 18.76
C GLY A 291 -24.04 16.70 17.24
N SER A 292 -25.09 16.34 16.49
CA SER A 292 -24.97 16.34 15.02
C SER A 292 -25.10 17.79 14.53
N SER A 293 -23.99 18.34 14.00
CA SER A 293 -24.00 19.64 13.34
C SER A 293 -25.03 19.63 12.20
N PRO A 294 -25.90 20.65 12.08
CA PRO A 294 -26.91 20.68 11.02
C PRO A 294 -26.22 20.58 9.65
N ARG A 295 -26.77 19.71 8.80
CA ARG A 295 -26.26 19.48 7.46
C ARG A 295 -26.33 20.78 6.65
N LYS A 296 -25.30 21.08 5.88
CA LYS A 296 -25.21 22.31 5.08
C LYS A 296 -25.56 22.00 3.65
N LYS A 297 -26.60 22.65 3.12
CA LYS A 297 -27.01 22.49 1.73
C LYS A 297 -26.10 23.28 0.80
N PHE A 298 -25.76 22.70 -0.33
CA PHE A 298 -25.00 23.35 -1.39
C PHE A 298 -25.62 23.04 -2.75
N LEU A 299 -25.81 24.09 -3.55
CA LEU A 299 -26.41 23.99 -4.88
C LEU A 299 -25.34 23.70 -5.92
N VAL A 300 -25.53 22.66 -6.74
CA VAL A 300 -24.61 22.20 -7.77
C VAL A 300 -25.28 22.26 -9.15
N SER A 301 -24.52 22.68 -10.17
CA SER A 301 -24.92 22.56 -11.57
C SER A 301 -24.22 21.35 -12.21
N ARG A 302 -24.98 20.55 -12.98
CA ARG A 302 -24.46 19.37 -13.71
C ARG A 302 -23.49 19.74 -14.83
N ASP A 303 -23.64 20.93 -15.43
CA ASP A 303 -22.78 21.37 -16.53
C ASP A 303 -21.37 21.75 -16.08
N GLN A 304 -21.22 22.07 -14.79
CA GLN A 304 -19.99 22.64 -14.21
C GLN A 304 -19.67 21.97 -12.87
N ILE A 305 -19.48 20.65 -12.89
CA ILE A 305 -19.24 19.84 -11.69
C ILE A 305 -17.94 20.26 -10.97
N LEU A 306 -16.82 20.39 -11.70
CA LEU A 306 -15.53 20.76 -11.09
C LEU A 306 -15.54 22.18 -10.50
N GLU A 307 -16.15 23.16 -11.19
CA GLU A 307 -16.27 24.52 -10.68
C GLU A 307 -17.20 24.59 -9.46
N SER A 308 -18.27 23.79 -9.46
CA SER A 308 -19.16 23.65 -8.31
C SER A 308 -18.44 23.00 -7.13
N ALA A 309 -17.56 22.02 -7.37
CA ALA A 309 -16.70 21.44 -6.35
C ALA A 309 -15.71 22.45 -5.76
N ALA A 310 -15.08 23.28 -6.60
CA ALA A 310 -14.22 24.36 -6.14
C ALA A 310 -14.96 25.35 -5.23
N ARG A 311 -16.14 25.82 -5.66
CA ARG A 311 -17.00 26.72 -4.87
C ARG A 311 -17.45 26.08 -3.56
N MET A 312 -17.76 24.78 -3.58
CA MET A 312 -18.11 24.04 -2.35
C MET A 312 -16.96 24.07 -1.36
N MET A 313 -15.73 23.81 -1.83
CA MET A 313 -14.56 23.78 -0.97
C MET A 313 -14.17 25.17 -0.46
N ASP A 314 -14.30 26.22 -1.27
CA ASP A 314 -14.07 27.61 -0.82
C ASP A 314 -14.94 28.00 0.39
N LEU A 315 -16.18 27.49 0.43
CA LEU A 315 -17.12 27.77 1.52
C LEU A 315 -17.00 26.80 2.71
N TYR A 316 -16.69 25.53 2.43
CA TYR A 316 -16.86 24.44 3.40
C TYR A 316 -15.57 23.65 3.70
N SER A 317 -14.39 24.04 3.21
CA SER A 317 -13.13 23.33 3.49
C SER A 317 -12.87 23.20 4.99
N ASN A 318 -13.07 24.28 5.74
CA ASN A 318 -12.78 24.34 7.17
C ASN A 318 -14.01 23.96 8.02
N VAL A 319 -15.15 23.73 7.37
CA VAL A 319 -16.41 23.46 8.04
C VAL A 319 -16.54 21.97 8.26
N ARG A 320 -16.54 21.59 9.53
CA ARG A 320 -16.73 20.19 9.92
C ARG A 320 -18.16 19.70 9.67
N ALA A 321 -19.15 20.53 9.39
CA ALA A 321 -20.50 20.02 9.12
C ALA A 321 -20.53 19.22 7.80
N PRO A 322 -21.28 18.09 7.74
CA PRO A 322 -21.45 17.35 6.49
C PRO A 322 -22.25 18.20 5.50
N VAL A 323 -21.80 18.17 4.24
CA VAL A 323 -22.46 18.89 3.14
C VAL A 323 -23.48 17.97 2.48
N GLU A 324 -24.65 18.53 2.17
CA GLU A 324 -25.69 17.90 1.35
C GLU A 324 -25.80 18.64 0.03
N VAL A 325 -25.79 17.89 -1.06
CA VAL A 325 -25.92 18.44 -2.41
C VAL A 325 -27.37 18.51 -2.85
N GLU A 326 -27.70 19.60 -3.50
CA GLU A 326 -28.94 19.86 -4.22
C GLU A 326 -28.56 20.24 -5.65
N TYR A 327 -29.13 19.57 -6.65
CA TYR A 327 -28.89 19.92 -8.05
C TYR A 327 -29.85 21.02 -8.49
N SER A 328 -29.33 21.98 -9.27
CA SER A 328 -30.16 23.02 -9.88
C SER A 328 -31.22 22.38 -10.77
N GLU A 329 -32.47 22.84 -10.63
CA GLU A 329 -33.61 22.39 -11.44
C GLU A 329 -34.07 20.94 -11.19
N GLU A 330 -33.57 20.28 -10.14
CA GLU A 330 -33.96 18.92 -9.75
C GLU A 330 -34.67 18.86 -8.40
N VAL A 331 -35.62 17.94 -8.28
CA VAL A 331 -36.36 17.69 -7.05
C VAL A 331 -35.66 16.59 -6.27
N GLY A 332 -34.81 16.96 -5.31
CA GLY A 332 -34.18 15.97 -4.43
C GLY A 332 -32.99 16.51 -3.67
N THR A 333 -32.97 16.31 -2.35
CA THR A 333 -31.81 16.59 -1.50
C THR A 333 -31.56 15.42 -0.58
N GLY A 334 -30.29 15.11 -0.30
CA GLY A 334 -29.94 14.12 0.71
C GLY A 334 -28.72 13.30 0.34
N LEU A 335 -28.65 12.09 0.90
CA LEU A 335 -27.49 11.22 0.78
C LEU A 335 -27.22 10.78 -0.66
N GLY A 336 -28.26 10.40 -1.41
CA GLY A 336 -28.13 9.91 -2.79
C GLY A 336 -27.49 10.94 -3.73
N PRO A 337 -28.10 12.14 -3.91
CA PRO A 337 -27.53 13.20 -4.74
C PRO A 337 -26.11 13.62 -4.32
N THR A 338 -25.82 13.56 -3.02
CA THR A 338 -24.48 13.84 -2.49
C THR A 338 -23.45 12.78 -2.91
N LEU A 339 -23.79 11.49 -2.83
CA LEU A 339 -22.91 10.41 -3.28
C LEU A 339 -22.69 10.44 -4.80
N GLU A 340 -23.76 10.75 -5.54
CA GLU A 340 -23.69 10.96 -6.97
C GLU A 340 -22.75 12.12 -7.30
N PHE A 341 -22.84 13.25 -6.61
CA PHE A 341 -21.94 14.40 -6.82
C PHE A 341 -20.48 14.02 -6.65
N TYR A 342 -20.14 13.30 -5.58
CA TYR A 342 -18.76 12.82 -5.38
C TYR A 342 -18.31 11.86 -6.48
N THR A 343 -19.22 11.01 -6.98
CA THR A 343 -18.95 10.10 -8.11
C THR A 343 -18.70 10.88 -9.41
N LEU A 344 -19.53 11.89 -9.71
CA LEU A 344 -19.35 12.75 -10.88
C LEU A 344 -18.05 13.56 -10.80
N VAL A 345 -17.73 14.13 -9.63
CA VAL A 345 -16.45 14.82 -9.41
C VAL A 345 -15.27 13.86 -9.65
N SER A 346 -15.36 12.61 -9.17
CA SER A 346 -14.34 11.60 -9.41
C SER A 346 -14.15 11.30 -10.91
N HIS A 347 -15.23 11.14 -11.68
CA HIS A 347 -15.14 10.93 -13.13
C HIS A 347 -14.60 12.15 -13.86
N GLU A 348 -15.00 13.36 -13.46
CA GLU A 348 -14.49 14.59 -14.04
C GLU A 348 -12.97 14.72 -13.86
N PHE A 349 -12.43 14.34 -12.69
CA PHE A 349 -10.98 14.28 -12.52
C PHE A 349 -10.30 13.21 -13.37
N GLN A 350 -11.01 12.19 -13.84
CA GLN A 350 -10.50 11.11 -14.69
C GLN A 350 -10.71 11.36 -16.19
N ASN A 351 -11.33 12.48 -16.58
CA ASN A 351 -11.54 12.82 -17.98
C ASN A 351 -10.21 13.04 -18.72
N SER A 352 -10.07 12.43 -19.90
CA SER A 352 -8.94 12.69 -20.79
C SER A 352 -8.93 14.16 -21.25
N GLY A 353 -7.78 14.82 -21.16
CA GLY A 353 -7.63 16.24 -21.54
C GLY A 353 -7.36 17.19 -20.37
N LEU A 354 -7.44 16.71 -19.12
CA LEU A 354 -6.97 17.48 -17.97
C LEU A 354 -5.45 17.47 -17.82
N ALA A 355 -4.74 16.59 -18.53
CA ALA A 355 -3.29 16.41 -18.46
C ALA A 355 -2.77 16.18 -17.04
N MET A 356 -3.61 15.55 -16.19
CA MET A 356 -3.27 15.27 -14.79
C MET A 356 -2.56 13.93 -14.66
N TRP A 357 -2.92 12.95 -15.49
CA TRP A 357 -2.55 11.56 -15.28
C TRP A 357 -1.57 11.03 -16.32
N ARG A 358 -0.72 10.10 -15.88
CA ARG A 358 0.18 9.35 -16.75
C ARG A 358 -0.63 8.45 -17.69
N GLY A 359 -0.16 8.28 -18.92
CA GLY A 359 -0.86 7.49 -19.95
C GLY A 359 -1.90 8.28 -20.74
N GLU A 360 -2.23 9.51 -20.36
CA GLU A 360 -2.85 10.45 -21.29
C GLU A 360 -1.89 10.66 -22.47
N HIS A 361 -2.35 10.43 -23.71
CA HIS A 361 -1.55 10.71 -24.90
C HIS A 361 -1.19 12.20 -24.90
N PHE A 362 0.03 12.51 -24.47
CA PHE A 362 0.58 13.86 -24.47
C PHE A 362 0.91 14.24 -25.91
N SER A 363 -0.12 14.42 -26.73
CA SER A 363 0.06 14.96 -28.06
C SER A 363 0.33 16.45 -27.93
N CYS A 364 1.61 16.80 -27.87
CA CYS A 364 2.07 18.18 -28.01
C CYS A 364 1.62 18.81 -29.35
N MET A 365 1.07 18.03 -30.29
CA MET A 365 0.71 18.44 -31.65
C MET A 365 -0.72 18.10 -32.10
N ALA A 366 -1.62 17.61 -31.23
CA ALA A 366 -3.01 17.38 -31.64
C ALA A 366 -3.80 18.68 -31.49
N LYS A 367 -4.02 19.34 -32.63
CA LYS A 367 -5.14 20.27 -32.77
C LYS A 367 -6.43 19.56 -32.37
N GLU A 368 -7.25 20.28 -31.61
CA GLU A 368 -8.65 20.02 -31.27
C GLU A 368 -9.36 19.18 -32.35
N MET A 369 -9.47 17.88 -32.10
CA MET A 369 -10.30 16.99 -32.90
C MET A 369 -11.03 16.06 -31.94
N GLN A 370 -12.30 16.41 -31.71
CA GLN A 370 -13.39 15.63 -31.13
C GLN A 370 -13.28 15.29 -29.63
N THR A 371 -14.05 16.05 -28.86
CA THR A 371 -14.62 15.68 -27.55
C THR A 371 -15.38 14.37 -27.66
N GLN A 372 -14.68 13.25 -27.53
CA GLN A 372 -15.25 12.06 -26.91
C GLN A 372 -14.75 12.08 -25.47
N HIS A 373 -15.67 12.18 -24.50
CA HIS A 373 -15.38 12.04 -23.08
C HIS A 373 -14.87 10.62 -22.83
N SER A 374 -13.59 10.38 -23.10
CA SER A 374 -12.94 9.12 -22.78
C SER A 374 -12.33 9.25 -21.40
N GLU A 375 -12.72 8.36 -20.49
CA GLU A 375 -12.08 8.23 -19.18
C GLU A 375 -10.65 7.70 -19.35
N VAL A 376 -9.72 8.16 -18.52
CA VAL A 376 -8.33 7.67 -18.52
C VAL A 376 -8.31 6.24 -17.99
N VAL A 377 -8.07 5.28 -18.88
CA VAL A 377 -7.94 3.87 -18.50
C VAL A 377 -6.55 3.63 -17.90
N SER A 378 -6.45 3.57 -16.57
CA SER A 378 -5.25 3.12 -15.88
C SER A 378 -5.50 1.84 -15.08
N PRO A 379 -5.14 0.65 -15.61
CA PRO A 379 -5.40 -0.62 -14.92
C PRO A 379 -4.62 -0.77 -13.60
N LEU A 380 -3.56 0.02 -13.41
CA LEU A 380 -2.72 0.04 -12.22
C LEU A 380 -2.97 1.26 -11.31
N GLY A 381 -4.02 2.02 -11.64
CA GLY A 381 -4.43 3.22 -10.92
C GLY A 381 -3.76 4.50 -11.43
N LEU A 382 -4.39 5.62 -11.12
CA LEU A 382 -4.01 6.95 -11.54
C LEU A 382 -2.70 7.38 -10.87
N PHE A 383 -1.73 7.83 -11.67
CA PHE A 383 -0.47 8.38 -11.19
C PHE A 383 -0.20 9.71 -11.90
N PRO A 384 0.32 10.76 -11.23
CA PRO A 384 0.50 12.07 -11.83
C PRO A 384 1.39 12.03 -13.09
N CYS A 385 0.99 12.79 -14.11
CA CYS A 385 1.84 13.07 -15.27
C CYS A 385 3.03 13.95 -14.84
N PRO A 386 4.28 13.63 -15.25
CA PRO A 386 5.43 14.50 -15.04
C PRO A 386 5.26 15.87 -15.70
N MET A 387 5.61 16.94 -14.99
CA MET A 387 5.61 18.32 -15.46
C MET A 387 7.05 18.78 -15.74
N PRO A 388 7.33 19.32 -16.95
CA PRO A 388 8.65 19.83 -17.27
C PRO A 388 9.04 21.01 -16.35
N PRO A 389 10.35 21.30 -16.24
CA PRO A 389 10.85 22.43 -15.46
C PRO A 389 10.25 23.78 -15.95
N PRO A 390 10.09 24.79 -15.06
CA PRO A 390 9.44 26.06 -15.38
C PRO A 390 10.07 26.88 -16.50
N MET A 391 11.30 26.55 -16.90
CA MET A 391 12.07 27.37 -17.84
C MET A 391 11.63 27.18 -19.30
N LEU A 392 10.75 26.20 -19.60
CA LEU A 392 10.19 25.97 -20.93
C LEU A 392 8.81 26.64 -21.10
N ASP A 393 8.84 27.87 -21.61
CA ASP A 393 7.74 28.67 -22.19
C ASP A 393 6.62 29.21 -21.27
N ALA A 394 6.36 30.52 -21.41
CA ALA A 394 5.30 31.25 -20.70
C ALA A 394 3.87 30.74 -21.00
N SER A 395 3.62 30.14 -22.17
CA SER A 395 2.33 29.54 -22.54
C SER A 395 2.05 28.22 -21.80
N ASN A 396 3.09 27.46 -21.48
CA ASN A 396 2.95 26.23 -20.71
C ASN A 396 2.76 26.54 -19.21
N GLY A 397 3.29 27.66 -18.73
CA GLY A 397 3.10 28.13 -17.35
C GLY A 397 1.63 28.26 -16.93
N VAL A 398 0.73 28.70 -17.82
CA VAL A 398 -0.71 28.81 -17.53
C VAL A 398 -1.33 27.42 -17.35
N LYS A 399 -1.05 26.48 -18.25
CA LYS A 399 -1.51 25.08 -18.15
C LYS A 399 -1.00 24.41 -16.88
N PHE A 400 0.26 24.62 -16.49
CA PHE A 400 0.81 24.06 -15.26
C PHE A 400 0.20 24.67 -14.00
N CYS A 401 -0.16 25.96 -14.02
CA CYS A 401 -0.89 26.59 -12.93
C CYS A 401 -2.29 25.96 -12.76
N GLU A 402 -2.98 25.67 -13.86
CA GLU A 402 -4.27 24.98 -13.85
C GLU A 402 -4.15 23.55 -13.32
N ILE A 403 -3.16 22.78 -13.77
CA ILE A 403 -2.90 21.43 -13.24
C ILE A 403 -2.65 21.48 -11.74
N GLY A 404 -1.82 22.42 -11.26
CA GLY A 404 -1.59 22.62 -9.83
C GLY A 404 -2.87 22.94 -9.05
N LYS A 405 -3.73 23.82 -9.57
CA LYS A 405 -5.03 24.14 -8.97
C LYS A 405 -5.96 22.92 -8.92
N ARG A 406 -5.95 22.08 -9.96
CA ARG A 406 -6.73 20.83 -9.99
C ARG A 406 -6.26 19.83 -8.95
N PHE A 407 -4.95 19.63 -8.80
CA PHE A 407 -4.40 18.78 -7.74
C PHE A 407 -4.71 19.32 -6.35
N PHE A 408 -4.66 20.64 -6.15
CA PHE A 408 -5.07 21.29 -4.90
C PHE A 408 -6.54 20.99 -4.56
N LEU A 409 -7.44 21.20 -5.53
CA LEU A 409 -8.86 20.89 -5.36
C LEU A 409 -9.09 19.39 -5.11
N LEU A 410 -8.38 18.52 -5.83
CA LEU A 410 -8.45 17.08 -5.62
C LEU A 410 -8.08 16.71 -4.17
N GLY A 411 -7.01 17.30 -3.63
CA GLY A 411 -6.62 17.13 -2.23
C GLY A 411 -7.71 17.55 -1.25
N GLN A 412 -8.32 18.71 -1.48
CA GLN A 412 -9.45 19.20 -0.68
C GLN A 412 -10.64 18.22 -0.71
N ILE A 413 -11.04 17.78 -1.91
CA ILE A 413 -12.19 16.87 -2.09
C ILE A 413 -11.93 15.51 -1.44
N VAL A 414 -10.74 14.94 -1.59
CA VAL A 414 -10.36 13.67 -0.94
C VAL A 414 -10.43 13.82 0.58
N ALA A 415 -9.87 14.89 1.14
CA ALA A 415 -9.95 15.14 2.58
C ALA A 415 -11.40 15.35 3.04
N LYS A 416 -12.21 16.11 2.29
CA LYS A 416 -13.61 16.35 2.64
C LYS A 416 -14.45 15.07 2.60
N ALA A 417 -14.25 14.23 1.59
CA ALA A 417 -14.89 12.92 1.50
C ALA A 417 -14.54 12.03 2.70
N LEU A 418 -13.26 11.97 3.10
CA LEU A 418 -12.84 11.25 4.30
C LEU A 418 -13.46 11.80 5.59
N GLN A 419 -13.55 13.13 5.72
CA GLN A 419 -14.17 13.80 6.86
C GLN A 419 -15.68 13.53 6.97
N ASP A 420 -16.36 13.45 5.82
CA ASP A 420 -17.80 13.21 5.74
C ASP A 420 -18.16 11.71 5.67
N GLY A 421 -17.15 10.83 5.59
CA GLY A 421 -17.33 9.38 5.49
C GLY A 421 -17.93 8.95 4.14
N ARG A 422 -17.48 9.58 3.06
CA ARG A 422 -17.88 9.32 1.67
C ARG A 422 -16.76 8.59 0.94
N VAL A 423 -17.15 7.70 0.03
CA VAL A 423 -16.22 7.04 -0.88
C VAL A 423 -16.14 7.83 -2.19
N LEU A 424 -14.98 7.77 -2.82
CA LEU A 424 -14.68 8.41 -4.10
C LEU A 424 -14.34 7.34 -5.12
N ASP A 425 -14.82 7.47 -6.35
CA ASP A 425 -14.43 6.55 -7.42
C ASP A 425 -13.09 6.93 -8.09
N LEU A 426 -12.03 7.10 -7.28
CA LEU A 426 -10.70 7.55 -7.75
C LEU A 426 -9.64 6.48 -7.46
N PRO A 427 -9.42 5.51 -8.37
CA PRO A 427 -8.44 4.45 -8.15
C PRO A 427 -7.01 5.00 -8.34
N PHE A 428 -6.42 5.61 -7.32
CA PHE A 428 -5.00 5.99 -7.38
C PHE A 428 -4.07 4.77 -7.40
N SER A 429 -2.88 4.92 -7.99
CA SER A 429 -1.86 3.88 -7.94
C SER A 429 -1.29 3.73 -6.52
N LYS A 430 -0.78 2.54 -6.19
CA LYS A 430 -0.12 2.28 -4.89
C LYS A 430 1.03 3.26 -4.64
N ALA A 431 1.77 3.62 -5.68
CA ALA A 431 2.86 4.60 -5.59
C ALA A 431 2.36 6.00 -5.20
N PHE A 432 1.18 6.42 -5.70
CA PHE A 432 0.62 7.71 -5.31
C PHE A 432 0.21 7.74 -3.83
N TYR A 433 -0.37 6.66 -3.31
CA TYR A 433 -0.65 6.54 -1.87
C TYR A 433 0.63 6.59 -1.02
N LYS A 434 1.74 5.98 -1.48
CA LYS A 434 3.04 6.11 -0.80
C LYS A 434 3.49 7.58 -0.71
N LEU A 435 3.34 8.36 -1.79
CA LEU A 435 3.68 9.79 -1.80
C LEU A 435 2.82 10.61 -0.82
N ILE A 436 1.51 10.29 -0.73
CA ILE A 436 0.58 10.89 0.24
C ILE A 436 1.05 10.62 1.68
N LEU A 437 1.56 9.42 1.95
CA LEU A 437 2.09 9.01 3.26
C LEU A 437 3.52 9.51 3.53
N HIS A 438 4.03 10.45 2.72
CA HIS A 438 5.40 10.99 2.81
C HIS A 438 6.50 9.92 2.65
N GLN A 439 6.22 8.84 1.92
CA GLN A 439 7.22 7.84 1.56
C GLN A 439 7.88 8.25 0.24
N GLU A 440 9.20 8.12 0.17
CA GLU A 440 9.96 8.35 -1.04
C GLU A 440 9.80 7.15 -2.00
N LEU A 441 9.61 7.46 -3.27
CA LEU A 441 9.59 6.47 -4.34
C LEU A 441 10.99 6.26 -4.92
N ASN A 442 11.23 5.06 -5.41
CA ASN A 442 12.46 4.69 -6.11
C ASN A 442 12.17 3.91 -7.40
N ILE A 443 13.23 3.52 -8.11
CA ILE A 443 13.15 2.76 -9.38
C ILE A 443 12.30 1.48 -9.27
N CYS A 444 12.27 0.83 -8.11
CA CYS A 444 11.49 -0.40 -7.88
C CYS A 444 9.99 -0.13 -7.72
N ASP A 445 9.57 1.13 -7.51
CA ASP A 445 8.15 1.49 -7.43
C ASP A 445 7.55 1.78 -8.80
N ILE A 446 8.37 2.12 -9.81
CA ILE A 446 7.90 2.43 -11.18
C ILE A 446 7.07 1.30 -11.80
N PRO A 447 7.48 0.01 -11.69
CA PRO A 447 6.67 -1.09 -12.22
C PRO A 447 5.25 -1.20 -11.65
N SER A 448 4.95 -0.55 -10.51
CA SER A 448 3.62 -0.58 -9.90
C SER A 448 2.58 0.28 -10.63
N PHE A 449 3.01 1.21 -11.49
CA PHE A 449 2.12 2.06 -12.29
C PHE A 449 2.55 2.16 -13.77
N ASP A 450 3.81 1.84 -14.09
CA ASP A 450 4.37 1.79 -15.45
C ASP A 450 5.31 0.57 -15.58
N PRO A 451 4.74 -0.64 -15.81
CA PRO A 451 5.50 -1.90 -15.84
C PRO A 451 6.54 -1.98 -16.95
N GLU A 452 6.28 -1.33 -18.09
CA GLU A 452 7.15 -1.36 -19.25
C GLU A 452 8.38 -0.49 -19.01
N LEU A 453 8.17 0.77 -18.63
CA LEU A 453 9.30 1.66 -18.29
C LEU A 453 10.08 1.11 -17.10
N GLY A 454 9.38 0.68 -16.04
CA GLY A 454 10.02 0.17 -14.83
C GLY A 454 10.90 -1.05 -15.09
N ARG A 455 10.47 -1.97 -15.97
CA ARG A 455 11.28 -3.13 -16.36
C ARG A 455 12.56 -2.70 -17.08
N THR A 456 12.43 -1.85 -18.10
CA THR A 456 13.57 -1.37 -18.89
C THR A 456 14.59 -0.63 -18.02
N LEU A 457 14.13 0.21 -17.10
CA LEU A 457 15.02 0.93 -16.18
C LEU A 457 15.76 -0.01 -15.23
N LEU A 458 15.11 -1.05 -14.71
CA LEU A 458 15.78 -2.06 -13.87
C LEU A 458 16.84 -2.84 -14.66
N GLU A 459 16.57 -3.19 -15.91
CA GLU A 459 17.53 -3.85 -16.80
C GLU A 459 18.73 -2.93 -17.11
N PHE A 460 18.49 -1.64 -17.40
CA PHE A 460 19.57 -0.65 -17.58
C PHE A 460 20.40 -0.47 -16.32
N GLN A 461 19.77 -0.39 -15.14
CA GLN A 461 20.47 -0.31 -13.87
C GLN A 461 21.35 -1.55 -13.62
N ALA A 462 20.89 -2.74 -14.02
CA ALA A 462 21.67 -3.97 -13.91
C ALA A 462 22.91 -3.95 -14.81
N LEU A 463 22.80 -3.43 -16.04
CA LEU A 463 23.94 -3.23 -16.96
C LEU A 463 24.96 -2.23 -16.40
N VAL A 464 24.48 -1.10 -15.86
CA VAL A 464 25.33 -0.10 -15.18
C VAL A 464 26.09 -0.73 -14.01
N ASN A 465 25.40 -1.47 -13.15
CA ASN A 465 26.02 -2.14 -12.00
C ASN A 465 27.09 -3.14 -12.44
N ARG A 466 26.84 -3.90 -13.52
CA ARG A 466 27.81 -4.84 -14.10
C ARG A 466 29.07 -4.13 -14.57
N LYS A 467 28.91 -3.03 -15.32
CA LYS A 467 30.02 -2.20 -15.79
C LYS A 467 30.90 -1.73 -14.62
N LYS A 468 30.29 -1.26 -13.54
CA LYS A 468 31.02 -0.80 -12.33
C LYS A 468 31.86 -1.91 -11.69
N ILE A 469 31.27 -3.08 -11.46
CA ILE A 469 32.01 -4.22 -10.87
C ILE A 469 33.20 -4.64 -11.75
N VAL A 470 33.02 -4.67 -13.07
CA VAL A 470 34.09 -5.02 -14.01
C VAL A 470 35.24 -3.99 -13.96
N LEU A 471 34.90 -2.69 -13.93
CA LEU A 471 35.89 -1.62 -13.81
C LEU A 471 36.66 -1.68 -12.47
N GLU A 472 35.96 -1.94 -11.37
CA GLU A 472 36.56 -2.09 -10.04
C GLU A 472 37.46 -3.33 -9.92
N SER A 473 37.16 -4.40 -10.67
CA SER A 473 37.93 -5.65 -10.65
C SER A 473 39.26 -5.56 -11.42
N GLY A 474 39.58 -4.42 -12.04
CA GLY A 474 40.89 -4.16 -12.64
C GLY A 474 41.23 -5.02 -13.85
N VAL A 475 40.25 -5.66 -14.49
CA VAL A 475 40.46 -6.44 -15.73
C VAL A 475 40.64 -5.46 -16.90
N ILE A 476 41.84 -4.91 -17.03
CA ILE A 476 42.22 -4.00 -18.11
C ILE A 476 42.24 -4.80 -19.42
N GLY A 477 41.34 -4.47 -20.35
CA GLY A 477 41.35 -5.00 -21.72
C GLY A 477 40.18 -5.91 -22.12
N ALA A 478 39.25 -6.23 -21.22
CA ALA A 478 37.99 -6.86 -21.62
C ALA A 478 37.07 -5.78 -22.23
N SER A 479 36.94 -5.77 -23.57
CA SER A 479 35.90 -5.01 -24.26
C SER A 479 34.54 -5.46 -23.69
N PHE A 480 33.95 -4.63 -22.84
CA PHE A 480 32.64 -4.91 -22.25
C PHE A 480 31.57 -4.63 -23.31
N ASP A 481 31.22 -5.66 -24.09
CA ASP A 481 30.10 -5.61 -25.04
C ASP A 481 28.79 -5.81 -24.26
N ALA A 482 28.39 -4.81 -23.49
CA ALA A 482 27.09 -4.82 -22.83
C ALA A 482 25.99 -4.55 -23.86
N CYS A 483 25.42 -5.63 -24.36
CA CYS A 483 24.20 -5.57 -25.14
C CYS A 483 22.98 -5.61 -24.23
N PHE A 484 22.04 -4.70 -24.46
CA PHE A 484 20.68 -4.82 -23.99
C PHE A 484 19.91 -5.68 -24.99
N ARG A 485 19.57 -6.91 -24.59
CA ARG A 485 18.81 -7.86 -25.44
C ARG A 485 19.39 -7.97 -26.86
N ASP A 486 20.68 -8.33 -26.93
CA ASP A 486 21.47 -8.48 -28.16
C ASP A 486 21.65 -7.20 -29.01
N THR A 487 21.29 -6.03 -28.47
CA THR A 487 21.45 -4.72 -29.12
C THR A 487 22.36 -3.83 -28.27
N LYS A 488 23.27 -3.07 -28.89
CA LYS A 488 24.08 -2.11 -28.14
C LYS A 488 23.21 -0.92 -27.71
N ILE A 489 23.55 -0.32 -26.56
CA ILE A 489 22.79 0.84 -26.06
C ILE A 489 22.78 2.01 -27.05
N GLU A 490 23.90 2.24 -27.75
CA GLU A 490 24.02 3.29 -28.77
C GLU A 490 23.09 3.07 -29.99
N ASP A 491 22.82 1.81 -30.34
CA ASP A 491 21.94 1.45 -31.46
C ASP A 491 20.45 1.68 -31.12
N LEU A 492 20.10 1.82 -29.83
CA LEU A 492 18.74 2.17 -29.39
C LEU A 492 18.36 3.62 -29.75
N CYS A 493 19.33 4.45 -30.12
CA CYS A 493 19.13 5.84 -30.54
C CYS A 493 18.32 6.68 -29.52
N LEU A 494 18.55 6.44 -28.23
CA LEU A 494 17.88 7.17 -27.16
C LEU A 494 18.51 8.55 -26.96
N ASP A 495 17.67 9.57 -26.82
CA ASP A 495 18.06 10.91 -26.43
C ASP A 495 17.72 11.17 -24.95
N PHE A 496 18.14 12.33 -24.43
CA PHE A 496 17.83 12.75 -23.05
C PHE A 496 16.44 13.38 -22.96
N THR A 497 15.42 12.69 -23.46
CA THR A 497 14.01 13.02 -23.26
C THR A 497 13.34 11.97 -22.39
N LEU A 498 12.28 12.36 -21.69
CA LEU A 498 11.52 11.41 -20.88
C LEU A 498 10.69 10.50 -21.80
N PRO A 499 10.82 9.16 -21.71
CA PRO A 499 10.05 8.24 -22.53
C PRO A 499 8.54 8.49 -22.41
N GLY A 500 7.87 8.64 -23.56
CA GLY A 500 6.44 8.95 -23.65
C GLY A 500 6.09 10.45 -23.52
N TYR A 501 7.07 11.30 -23.19
CA TYR A 501 6.88 12.73 -22.95
C TYR A 501 7.94 13.56 -23.69
N PRO A 502 7.82 13.73 -25.02
CA PRO A 502 8.84 14.39 -25.83
C PRO A 502 9.06 15.87 -25.46
N CYS A 503 8.08 16.52 -24.82
CA CYS A 503 8.21 17.88 -24.30
C CYS A 503 9.00 17.99 -22.99
N TYR A 504 9.34 16.87 -22.36
CA TYR A 504 10.12 16.83 -21.13
C TYR A 504 11.57 16.46 -21.47
N VAL A 505 12.40 17.49 -21.59
CA VAL A 505 13.85 17.35 -21.78
C VAL A 505 14.50 17.12 -20.42
N LEU A 506 15.24 16.01 -20.28
CA LEU A 506 15.90 15.60 -19.03
C LEU A 506 17.19 16.38 -18.77
N ASN A 507 17.91 16.74 -19.83
CA ASN A 507 19.17 17.47 -19.77
C ASN A 507 19.11 18.67 -20.73
N ALA A 508 19.32 19.87 -20.20
CA ALA A 508 19.26 21.13 -20.96
C ALA A 508 20.58 21.51 -21.68
N ASN A 509 21.55 20.59 -21.75
CA ASN A 509 22.78 20.83 -22.49
C ASN A 509 22.50 21.17 -23.97
N GLU A 510 23.25 22.14 -24.51
CA GLU A 510 23.04 22.69 -25.88
C GLU A 510 23.28 21.65 -27.00
N ASP A 511 23.98 20.54 -26.71
CA ASP A 511 24.20 19.41 -27.62
C ASP A 511 24.26 18.08 -26.82
N PRO A 512 23.10 17.49 -26.45
CA PRO A 512 23.08 16.27 -25.65
C PRO A 512 23.51 15.10 -26.53
N LYS A 513 24.67 14.50 -26.23
CA LYS A 513 25.10 13.25 -26.86
C LYS A 513 24.03 12.17 -26.63
N MET A 514 23.79 11.35 -27.65
CA MET A 514 22.93 10.17 -27.55
C MET A 514 23.35 9.28 -26.38
N VAL A 515 22.38 8.57 -25.81
CA VAL A 515 22.63 7.65 -24.70
C VAL A 515 23.49 6.49 -25.18
N ASN A 516 24.54 6.20 -24.43
CA ASN A 516 25.50 5.13 -24.64
C ASN A 516 25.87 4.51 -23.28
N MET A 517 26.77 3.52 -23.27
CA MET A 517 27.16 2.84 -22.03
C MET A 517 27.87 3.74 -21.00
N ASP A 518 28.40 4.90 -21.38
CA ASP A 518 29.10 5.82 -20.47
C ASP A 518 28.14 6.76 -19.74
N ASN A 519 27.11 7.24 -20.40
CA ASN A 519 26.11 8.15 -19.82
C ASN A 519 24.79 7.44 -19.42
N LEU A 520 24.68 6.12 -19.58
CA LEU A 520 23.48 5.36 -19.23
C LEU A 520 23.05 5.53 -17.76
N GLU A 521 23.99 5.62 -16.82
CA GLU A 521 23.68 5.84 -15.41
C GLU A 521 23.01 7.20 -15.16
N GLU A 522 23.50 8.24 -15.83
CA GLU A 522 22.92 9.58 -15.78
C GLU A 522 21.50 9.54 -16.37
N TYR A 523 21.33 8.91 -17.53
CA TYR A 523 20.02 8.75 -18.16
C TYR A 523 19.01 8.05 -17.22
N VAL A 524 19.38 6.91 -16.63
CA VAL A 524 18.49 6.19 -15.68
C VAL A 524 18.15 7.07 -14.48
N THR A 525 19.13 7.77 -13.92
CA THR A 525 18.93 8.65 -12.76
C THR A 525 17.96 9.78 -13.08
N LEU A 526 18.13 10.45 -14.21
CA LEU A 526 17.27 11.55 -14.65
C LEU A 526 15.85 11.08 -14.99
N VAL A 527 15.69 9.94 -15.68
CA VAL A 527 14.37 9.37 -15.98
C VAL A 527 13.63 9.00 -14.69
N VAL A 528 14.31 8.37 -13.73
CA VAL A 528 13.71 8.04 -12.42
C VAL A 528 13.32 9.31 -11.67
N ASP A 529 14.19 10.31 -11.60
CA ASP A 529 13.91 11.57 -10.92
C ASP A 529 12.72 12.32 -11.54
N ALA A 530 12.69 12.45 -12.87
CA ALA A 530 11.56 13.05 -13.59
C ALA A 530 10.26 12.26 -13.41
N THR A 531 10.33 10.92 -13.33
CA THR A 531 9.14 10.06 -13.22
C THR A 531 8.52 10.07 -11.82
N VAL A 532 9.33 10.02 -10.75
CA VAL A 532 8.81 9.83 -9.38
C VAL A 532 9.19 10.92 -8.37
N ARG A 533 9.99 11.92 -8.74
CA ARG A 533 10.44 13.01 -7.85
C ARG A 533 10.17 14.38 -8.46
N SER A 534 11.18 15.01 -9.06
CA SER A 534 11.14 16.42 -9.48
C SER A 534 9.98 16.72 -10.43
N GLY A 535 9.70 15.82 -11.38
CA GLY A 535 8.63 15.99 -12.36
C GLY A 535 7.22 15.95 -11.77
N ILE A 536 7.01 15.34 -10.60
CA ILE A 536 5.68 15.25 -9.96
C ILE A 536 5.54 16.01 -8.64
N CYS A 537 6.66 16.53 -8.12
CA CYS A 537 6.73 17.15 -6.80
C CYS A 537 5.70 18.26 -6.61
N ARG A 538 5.50 19.13 -7.61
CA ARG A 538 4.55 20.26 -7.52
C ARG A 538 3.10 19.80 -7.43
N GLN A 539 2.73 18.79 -8.21
CA GLN A 539 1.40 18.19 -8.23
C GLN A 539 1.11 17.56 -6.86
N VAL A 540 2.07 16.79 -6.34
CA VAL A 540 1.97 16.12 -5.04
C VAL A 540 1.87 17.14 -3.91
N GLU A 541 2.69 18.20 -3.92
CA GLU A 541 2.63 19.25 -2.89
C GLU A 541 1.34 20.09 -2.97
N ALA A 542 0.84 20.38 -4.17
CA ALA A 542 -0.46 21.03 -4.34
C ALA A 542 -1.58 20.17 -3.75
N PHE A 543 -1.59 18.86 -4.05
CA PHE A 543 -2.54 17.91 -3.46
C PHE A 543 -2.45 17.89 -1.92
N LYS A 544 -1.25 17.76 -1.36
CA LYS A 544 -1.04 17.76 0.10
C LYS A 544 -1.48 19.07 0.74
N SER A 545 -1.21 20.19 0.10
CA SER A 545 -1.62 21.52 0.57
C SER A 545 -3.14 21.64 0.64
N GLY A 546 -3.85 21.24 -0.43
CA GLY A 546 -5.31 21.23 -0.46
C GLY A 546 -5.91 20.27 0.57
N PHE A 547 -5.32 19.09 0.74
CA PHE A 547 -5.72 18.12 1.76
C PHE A 547 -5.61 18.73 3.17
N ASN A 548 -4.45 19.30 3.49
CA ASN A 548 -4.14 19.87 4.80
C ASN A 548 -5.03 21.08 5.17
N GLN A 549 -5.66 21.73 4.19
CA GLN A 549 -6.64 22.78 4.45
C GLN A 549 -7.90 22.25 5.17
N VAL A 550 -8.31 21.01 4.90
CA VAL A 550 -9.50 20.39 5.52
C VAL A 550 -9.14 19.76 6.87
N PHE A 551 -8.11 18.91 6.89
CA PHE A 551 -7.52 18.37 8.12
C PHE A 551 -6.09 17.85 7.86
N PRO A 552 -5.24 17.70 8.89
CA PRO A 552 -3.85 17.32 8.70
C PRO A 552 -3.68 15.90 8.12
N ILE A 553 -2.97 15.78 7.00
CA ILE A 553 -2.72 14.54 6.27
C ILE A 553 -1.95 13.50 7.08
N GLU A 554 -1.19 13.96 8.08
CA GLU A 554 -0.42 13.17 9.04
C GLU A 554 -1.25 12.08 9.74
N HIS A 555 -2.54 12.33 9.96
CA HIS A 555 -3.45 11.34 10.56
C HIS A 555 -3.60 10.06 9.71
N LEU A 556 -3.25 10.11 8.43
CA LEU A 556 -3.30 8.95 7.52
C LEU A 556 -2.08 8.02 7.67
N LYS A 557 -0.99 8.45 8.32
CA LYS A 557 0.25 7.64 8.48
C LYS A 557 0.04 6.32 9.21
N ILE A 558 -1.07 6.18 9.93
CA ILE A 558 -1.42 4.94 10.60
C ILE A 558 -1.91 3.85 9.64
N PHE A 559 -2.18 4.15 8.36
CA PHE A 559 -2.69 3.20 7.37
C PHE A 559 -1.61 2.78 6.36
N THR A 560 -1.75 1.58 5.80
CA THR A 560 -0.97 1.16 4.63
C THR A 560 -1.55 1.75 3.34
N GLU A 561 -0.80 1.67 2.25
CA GLU A 561 -1.26 2.10 0.92
C GLU A 561 -2.55 1.38 0.46
N GLU A 562 -2.70 0.09 0.75
CA GLU A 562 -3.88 -0.71 0.38
C GLU A 562 -5.10 -0.35 1.25
N GLU A 563 -4.85 -0.04 2.52
CA GLU A 563 -5.89 0.39 3.45
C GLU A 563 -6.37 1.81 3.17
N LEU A 564 -5.47 2.67 2.69
CA LEU A 564 -5.82 4.02 2.26
C LEU A 564 -6.64 3.99 0.98
N GLU A 565 -6.30 3.12 0.02
CA GLU A 565 -7.16 2.80 -1.12
C GLU A 565 -8.54 2.42 -0.60
N ARG A 566 -8.64 1.38 0.23
CA ARG A 566 -9.92 0.92 0.79
C ARG A 566 -10.71 2.03 1.50
N LEU A 567 -10.04 2.94 2.22
CA LEU A 567 -10.68 4.04 2.94
C LEU A 567 -11.24 5.12 2.02
N VAL A 568 -10.50 5.51 0.98
CA VAL A 568 -10.88 6.55 0.00
C VAL A 568 -11.88 5.99 -1.01
N CYS A 569 -11.60 4.80 -1.52
CA CYS A 569 -12.28 4.18 -2.63
C CYS A 569 -13.48 3.32 -2.22
N GLY A 570 -13.46 2.79 -1.00
CA GLY A 570 -14.43 1.79 -0.56
C GLY A 570 -13.95 0.35 -0.73
N GLU A 571 -14.86 -0.58 -0.45
CA GLU A 571 -14.64 -2.01 -0.55
C GLU A 571 -14.77 -2.50 -2.00
N ARG A 572 -14.08 -3.58 -2.36
CA ARG A 572 -14.23 -4.23 -3.68
C ARG A 572 -15.46 -5.15 -3.69
N ASP A 573 -16.11 -5.26 -4.84
CA ASP A 573 -17.46 -5.85 -5.00
C ASP A 573 -17.46 -7.38 -5.16
N PHE A 574 -16.79 -8.08 -4.25
CA PHE A 574 -16.84 -9.53 -4.15
C PHE A 574 -17.79 -9.92 -3.03
N TRP A 575 -18.96 -10.44 -3.39
CA TRP A 575 -19.94 -10.94 -2.42
C TRP A 575 -20.23 -12.41 -2.65
N SER A 576 -20.22 -13.16 -1.56
CA SER A 576 -20.84 -14.46 -1.51
C SER A 576 -22.36 -14.33 -1.38
N PHE A 577 -23.09 -15.37 -1.80
CA PHE A 577 -24.54 -15.43 -1.63
C PHE A 577 -24.96 -15.22 -0.16
N ASN A 578 -24.21 -15.79 0.77
CA ASN A 578 -24.47 -15.68 2.21
C ASN A 578 -24.32 -14.25 2.72
N GLU A 579 -23.29 -13.52 2.29
CA GLU A 579 -23.09 -12.11 2.69
C GLU A 579 -24.21 -11.20 2.18
N LEU A 580 -24.66 -11.40 0.93
CA LEU A 580 -25.81 -10.67 0.39
C LEU A 580 -27.07 -10.96 1.21
N PHE A 581 -27.29 -12.23 1.53
CA PHE A 581 -28.46 -12.67 2.30
C PHE A 581 -28.48 -12.11 3.72
N ASP A 582 -27.34 -12.07 4.41
CA ASP A 582 -27.23 -11.64 5.81
C ASP A 582 -27.31 -10.11 5.98
N HIS A 583 -26.98 -9.35 4.94
CA HIS A 583 -26.85 -7.89 5.03
C HIS A 583 -27.93 -7.10 4.29
N ILE A 584 -28.66 -7.74 3.36
CA ILE A 584 -29.80 -7.12 2.69
C ILE A 584 -31.08 -7.40 3.46
N LYS A 585 -31.88 -6.34 3.68
CA LYS A 585 -33.19 -6.46 4.31
C LYS A 585 -34.27 -6.72 3.26
N PHE A 586 -35.21 -7.58 3.57
CA PHE A 586 -36.41 -7.83 2.75
C PHE A 586 -37.62 -7.37 3.54
N ASP A 587 -38.43 -6.47 2.97
CA ASP A 587 -39.58 -5.89 3.66
C ASP A 587 -40.74 -5.64 2.67
N HIS A 588 -41.89 -5.20 3.19
CA HIS A 588 -43.03 -4.70 2.42
C HIS A 588 -43.46 -5.65 1.28
N GLY A 589 -43.73 -6.91 1.63
CA GLY A 589 -44.27 -7.91 0.71
C GLY A 589 -43.25 -8.86 0.10
N TYR A 590 -41.97 -8.73 0.46
CA TYR A 590 -40.96 -9.76 0.21
C TYR A 590 -40.35 -10.31 1.50
N THR A 591 -39.98 -11.58 1.44
CA THR A 591 -39.23 -12.31 2.45
C THR A 591 -37.98 -12.89 1.82
N ALA A 592 -37.03 -13.33 2.66
CA ALA A 592 -35.80 -13.96 2.19
C ALA A 592 -36.03 -15.25 1.36
N SER A 593 -37.20 -15.89 1.52
CA SER A 593 -37.63 -17.09 0.77
C SER A 593 -38.44 -16.78 -0.50
N SER A 594 -38.71 -15.50 -0.79
CA SER A 594 -39.52 -15.13 -1.96
C SER A 594 -38.77 -15.43 -3.26
N PRO A 595 -39.39 -16.07 -4.27
CA PRO A 595 -38.69 -16.40 -5.52
C PRO A 595 -38.05 -15.18 -6.22
N PRO A 596 -38.69 -13.99 -6.28
CA PRO A 596 -38.04 -12.81 -6.85
C PRO A 596 -36.77 -12.36 -6.11
N VAL A 597 -36.70 -12.60 -4.80
CA VAL A 597 -35.52 -12.27 -3.98
C VAL A 597 -34.38 -13.23 -4.30
N ILE A 598 -34.65 -14.54 -4.33
CA ILE A 598 -33.64 -15.56 -4.66
C ILE A 598 -33.09 -15.31 -6.07
N ASN A 599 -33.98 -15.08 -7.05
CA ASN A 599 -33.59 -14.75 -8.41
C ASN A 599 -32.68 -13.52 -8.48
N LEU A 600 -32.99 -12.46 -7.73
CA LEU A 600 -32.16 -11.26 -7.69
C LEU A 600 -30.76 -11.55 -7.14
N LEU A 601 -30.66 -12.29 -6.03
CA LEU A 601 -29.36 -12.62 -5.42
C LEU A 601 -28.49 -13.44 -6.38
N GLU A 602 -29.08 -14.41 -7.08
CA GLU A 602 -28.38 -15.17 -8.11
C GLU A 602 -27.94 -14.29 -9.30
N ILE A 603 -28.79 -13.36 -9.76
CA ILE A 603 -28.44 -12.43 -10.84
C ILE A 603 -27.26 -11.54 -10.45
N ILE A 604 -27.24 -11.00 -9.22
CA ILE A 604 -26.14 -10.18 -8.73
C ILE A 604 -24.83 -10.99 -8.70
N GLN A 605 -24.88 -12.27 -8.33
CA GLN A 605 -23.71 -13.14 -8.35
C GLN A 605 -23.21 -13.41 -9.77
N GLU A 606 -24.10 -13.52 -10.75
CA GLU A 606 -23.77 -13.70 -12.17
C GLU A 606 -23.22 -12.44 -12.85
N PHE A 607 -23.38 -11.26 -12.25
CA PHE A 607 -22.84 -10.04 -12.81
C PHE A 607 -21.31 -10.05 -12.84
N ASP A 608 -20.77 -9.52 -13.94
CA ASP A 608 -19.36 -9.16 -14.05
C ASP A 608 -19.06 -7.92 -13.21
N TYR A 609 -17.77 -7.58 -13.11
CA TYR A 609 -17.30 -6.46 -12.30
C TYR A 609 -18.02 -5.15 -12.66
N GLU A 610 -18.13 -4.82 -13.95
CA GLU A 610 -18.78 -3.59 -14.41
C GLU A 610 -20.28 -3.54 -14.08
N LYS A 611 -21.03 -4.63 -14.31
CA LYS A 611 -22.46 -4.66 -13.97
C LYS A 611 -22.70 -4.57 -12.46
N ARG A 612 -21.81 -5.12 -11.62
CA ARG A 612 -21.93 -4.99 -10.15
C ARG A 612 -21.73 -3.55 -9.70
N ARG A 613 -20.73 -2.86 -10.23
CA ARG A 613 -20.50 -1.42 -9.96
C ARG A 613 -21.69 -0.58 -10.39
N ALA A 614 -22.19 -0.83 -11.61
CA ALA A 614 -23.35 -0.14 -12.14
C ALA A 614 -24.61 -0.39 -11.29
N PHE A 615 -24.81 -1.63 -10.82
CA PHE A 615 -25.89 -1.96 -9.89
C PHE A 615 -25.76 -1.20 -8.56
N LEU A 616 -24.56 -1.14 -7.96
CA LEU A 616 -24.35 -0.37 -6.73
C LEU A 616 -24.61 1.12 -6.92
N GLN A 617 -24.14 1.69 -8.02
CA GLN A 617 -24.40 3.08 -8.35
C GLN A 617 -25.91 3.32 -8.50
N PHE A 618 -26.61 2.40 -9.15
CA PHE A 618 -28.07 2.46 -9.28
C PHE A 618 -28.78 2.41 -7.93
N VAL A 619 -28.40 1.50 -7.01
CA VAL A 619 -29.11 1.34 -5.73
C VAL A 619 -28.67 2.29 -4.61
N THR A 620 -27.42 2.77 -4.63
CA THR A 620 -26.81 3.56 -3.54
C THR A 620 -26.37 4.96 -3.97
N GLY A 621 -26.22 5.23 -5.28
CA GLY A 621 -25.62 6.46 -5.81
C GLY A 621 -24.10 6.45 -5.85
N ALA A 622 -23.43 5.38 -5.41
CA ALA A 622 -21.98 5.21 -5.48
C ALA A 622 -21.62 3.85 -6.12
N PRO A 623 -20.57 3.78 -6.95
CA PRO A 623 -20.19 2.55 -7.65
C PRO A 623 -19.46 1.53 -6.76
N ARG A 624 -19.09 1.92 -5.54
CA ARG A 624 -18.43 1.07 -4.54
C ARG A 624 -19.04 1.26 -3.16
N LEU A 625 -18.95 0.22 -2.34
CA LEU A 625 -19.47 0.24 -0.97
C LEU A 625 -18.52 0.93 0.01
N PRO A 626 -19.02 1.55 1.08
CA PRO A 626 -18.17 2.07 2.14
C PRO A 626 -17.30 0.98 2.79
N PRO A 627 -16.18 1.34 3.46
CA PRO A 627 -15.38 0.37 4.22
C PRO A 627 -16.25 -0.46 5.17
N GLY A 628 -16.11 -1.79 5.10
CA GLY A 628 -16.99 -2.73 5.80
C GLY A 628 -18.14 -3.29 4.96
N GLY A 629 -18.24 -2.90 3.68
CA GLY A 629 -19.14 -3.49 2.70
C GLY A 629 -20.62 -3.26 2.98
N LEU A 630 -21.45 -4.26 2.67
CA LEU A 630 -22.92 -4.15 2.81
C LEU A 630 -23.37 -3.95 4.26
N ALA A 631 -22.58 -4.46 5.22
CA ALA A 631 -22.88 -4.35 6.65
C ALA A 631 -22.81 -2.91 7.17
N SER A 632 -21.99 -2.05 6.54
CA SER A 632 -21.79 -0.66 6.96
C SER A 632 -22.74 0.33 6.27
N LEU A 633 -23.58 -0.13 5.33
CA LEU A 633 -24.63 0.70 4.75
C LEU A 633 -25.65 1.12 5.82
N ASN A 634 -25.82 2.44 5.97
CA ASN A 634 -26.81 3.02 6.86
C ASN A 634 -27.58 4.15 6.15
N PRO A 635 -28.85 3.93 5.78
CA PRO A 635 -29.68 2.76 6.05
C PRO A 635 -29.25 1.50 5.28
N LYS A 636 -29.58 0.30 5.80
CA LYS A 636 -29.29 -0.97 5.10
C LYS A 636 -30.04 -1.06 3.77
N LEU A 637 -29.42 -1.66 2.76
CA LEU A 637 -30.07 -1.96 1.49
C LEU A 637 -31.33 -2.81 1.76
N THR A 638 -32.49 -2.30 1.32
CA THR A 638 -33.79 -2.93 1.57
C THR A 638 -34.51 -3.17 0.26
N ILE A 639 -34.91 -4.42 0.01
CA ILE A 639 -35.68 -4.80 -1.17
C ILE A 639 -37.15 -4.90 -0.78
N VAL A 640 -37.99 -4.23 -1.55
CA VAL A 640 -39.43 -4.13 -1.30
C VAL A 640 -40.21 -4.48 -2.55
N ARG A 641 -41.44 -5.01 -2.36
CA ARG A 641 -42.30 -5.34 -3.49
C ARG A 641 -42.86 -4.08 -4.13
N LYS A 642 -42.68 -3.93 -5.44
CA LYS A 642 -43.31 -2.85 -6.21
C LYS A 642 -44.76 -3.22 -6.55
N HIS A 643 -45.68 -2.31 -6.24
CA HIS A 643 -47.06 -2.40 -6.72
C HIS A 643 -47.10 -2.00 -8.18
N CYS A 644 -47.49 -2.94 -9.04
CA CYS A 644 -47.53 -2.76 -10.50
C CYS A 644 -48.99 -2.48 -10.91
N SER A 645 -49.20 -1.52 -11.81
CA SER A 645 -50.54 -1.10 -12.25
C SER A 645 -51.11 -1.96 -13.38
N ALA A 646 -50.25 -2.57 -14.20
CA ALA A 646 -50.64 -3.44 -15.31
C ALA A 646 -50.05 -4.85 -15.20
N SER A 647 -48.78 -5.03 -15.58
CA SER A 647 -48.07 -6.32 -15.54
C SER A 647 -46.69 -6.14 -14.92
N ALA A 648 -46.37 -7.00 -13.96
CA ALA A 648 -45.06 -6.98 -13.27
C ALA A 648 -43.89 -7.20 -14.23
N ASP A 649 -44.11 -7.88 -15.37
CA ASP A 649 -43.06 -8.17 -16.35
C ASP A 649 -42.75 -7.00 -17.29
N VAL A 650 -43.58 -5.96 -17.30
CA VAL A 650 -43.39 -4.77 -18.14
C VAL A 650 -42.71 -3.66 -17.35
N ASP A 651 -43.13 -3.48 -16.09
CA ASP A 651 -42.65 -2.45 -15.19
C ASP A 651 -41.14 -2.59 -14.91
N LEU A 652 -40.43 -1.46 -14.83
CA LEU A 652 -39.02 -1.43 -14.44
C LEU A 652 -38.85 -1.42 -12.91
N PRO A 653 -37.73 -1.93 -12.37
CA PRO A 653 -37.41 -1.68 -10.98
C PRO A 653 -37.16 -0.18 -10.77
N SER A 654 -37.43 0.31 -9.57
CA SER A 654 -37.20 1.72 -9.21
C SER A 654 -36.49 1.81 -7.87
N VAL A 655 -35.62 2.80 -7.73
CA VAL A 655 -34.77 2.97 -6.56
C VAL A 655 -35.12 4.23 -5.79
N MET A 656 -34.84 4.22 -4.50
CA MET A 656 -34.79 5.41 -3.67
C MET A 656 -33.44 5.41 -2.97
N THR A 657 -32.45 5.96 -3.66
CA THR A 657 -31.02 5.92 -3.27
C THR A 657 -30.78 6.52 -1.89
N CYS A 658 -31.50 7.58 -1.51
CA CYS A 658 -31.42 8.18 -0.18
C CYS A 658 -31.77 7.21 0.97
N ALA A 659 -32.59 6.19 0.69
CA ALA A 659 -32.99 5.18 1.67
C ALA A 659 -32.38 3.79 1.38
N ASN A 660 -31.55 3.67 0.34
CA ASN A 660 -31.07 2.38 -0.19
C ASN A 660 -32.23 1.39 -0.40
N TYR A 661 -33.33 1.84 -1.01
CA TYR A 661 -34.50 0.99 -1.29
C TYR A 661 -34.53 0.60 -2.76
N LEU A 662 -34.66 -0.70 -3.02
CA LEU A 662 -34.94 -1.25 -4.34
C LEU A 662 -36.38 -1.76 -4.39
N LYS A 663 -37.26 -1.06 -5.11
CA LYS A 663 -38.63 -1.49 -5.38
C LYS A 663 -38.62 -2.42 -6.58
N LEU A 664 -38.75 -3.71 -6.32
CA LEU A 664 -38.64 -4.77 -7.32
C LEU A 664 -40.05 -5.30 -7.69
N PRO A 665 -40.45 -5.28 -8.98
CA PRO A 665 -41.63 -5.97 -9.45
C PRO A 665 -41.55 -7.49 -9.21
N PRO A 666 -42.68 -8.16 -8.95
CA PRO A 666 -42.73 -9.62 -8.84
C PRO A 666 -42.69 -10.26 -10.22
N TYR A 667 -41.53 -10.18 -10.89
CA TYR A 667 -41.29 -10.77 -12.21
C TYR A 667 -41.58 -12.27 -12.23
N SER A 668 -42.10 -12.75 -13.36
CA SER A 668 -42.49 -14.15 -13.55
C SER A 668 -41.29 -15.09 -13.65
N THR A 669 -40.18 -14.65 -14.24
CA THR A 669 -38.97 -15.47 -14.44
C THR A 669 -37.68 -14.69 -14.15
N LYS A 670 -36.59 -15.43 -13.91
CA LYS A 670 -35.25 -14.88 -13.66
C LYS A 670 -34.72 -14.10 -14.87
N GLU A 671 -34.98 -14.60 -16.08
CA GLU A 671 -34.50 -14.00 -17.34
C GLU A 671 -35.13 -12.62 -17.55
N LYS A 672 -36.45 -12.49 -17.36
CA LYS A 672 -37.14 -11.19 -17.46
C LYS A 672 -36.65 -10.20 -16.41
N MET A 673 -36.46 -10.67 -15.17
CA MET A 673 -35.89 -9.84 -14.11
C MET A 673 -34.50 -9.33 -14.50
N LYS A 674 -33.64 -10.20 -15.03
CA LYS A 674 -32.28 -9.85 -15.45
C LYS A 674 -32.28 -8.82 -16.57
N GLU A 675 -33.11 -9.02 -17.60
CA GLU A 675 -33.27 -8.08 -18.70
C GLU A 675 -33.70 -6.69 -18.21
N LYS A 676 -34.75 -6.63 -17.39
CA LYS A 676 -35.30 -5.37 -16.86
C LYS A 676 -34.36 -4.68 -15.89
N LEU A 677 -33.63 -5.46 -15.08
CA LEU A 677 -32.65 -4.93 -14.15
C LEU A 677 -31.45 -4.33 -14.89
N VAL A 678 -30.89 -5.05 -15.88
CA VAL A 678 -29.78 -4.54 -16.69
C VAL A 678 -30.21 -3.28 -17.43
N TYR A 679 -31.38 -3.27 -18.06
CA TYR A 679 -31.92 -2.09 -18.73
C TYR A 679 -32.06 -0.88 -17.79
N ALA A 680 -32.63 -1.09 -16.59
CA ALA A 680 -32.80 -0.01 -15.62
C ALA A 680 -31.45 0.52 -15.09
N ILE A 681 -30.45 -0.35 -14.94
CA ILE A 681 -29.10 0.05 -14.53
C ILE A 681 -28.43 0.88 -15.62
N THR A 682 -28.49 0.46 -16.89
CA THR A 682 -27.79 1.15 -17.99
C THR A 682 -28.46 2.47 -18.36
N GLU A 683 -29.79 2.49 -18.47
CA GLU A 683 -30.53 3.70 -18.88
C GLU A 683 -30.83 4.63 -17.69
N GLY A 684 -30.86 4.10 -16.47
CA GLY A 684 -31.16 4.87 -15.26
C GLY A 684 -30.02 5.75 -14.75
N GLN A 685 -28.77 5.48 -15.17
CA GLN A 685 -27.58 6.23 -14.72
C GLN A 685 -27.58 7.71 -15.14
N GLY A 686 -28.21 8.05 -16.28
CA GLY A 686 -28.31 9.43 -16.77
C GLY A 686 -29.59 10.16 -16.34
N SER A 687 -30.51 9.50 -15.64
CA SER A 687 -31.87 9.99 -15.41
C SER A 687 -32.33 9.79 -13.97
N PHE A 688 -31.62 10.41 -13.02
CA PHE A 688 -32.16 10.65 -11.67
C PHE A 688 -33.39 11.59 -11.67
N HIS A 689 -33.75 12.16 -12.84
CA HIS A 689 -34.89 13.03 -13.09
C HIS A 689 -36.29 12.41 -12.90
N LEU A 690 -36.41 11.08 -12.70
CA LEU A 690 -37.70 10.38 -12.70
C LEU A 690 -38.14 9.86 -11.31
N SER A 691 -37.66 10.49 -10.24
CA SER A 691 -38.15 10.24 -8.87
C SER A 691 -39.50 10.90 -8.61
#